data_AF-A0A143C313-F1
#
_entry.id   AF-A0A143C313-F1
#
_cell.length_a   1.000
_cell.length_b   1.000
_cell.length_c   1.000
_cell.angle_alpha   90.00
_cell.angle_beta   90.00
_cell.angle_gamma   90.00
#
_symmetry.space_group_name_H-M   'P 1'
#
loop_
_entity.id
_entity.type
_entity.pdbx_description
1 polymer ?
#
loop_
_entity_poly.entity_id
_entity_poly.type
_entity_poly.pdbx_seq_one_letter_code
_entity_poly.pdbx_strand_id
1 'polypeptide(L)'
;MSRFDPRGKVNRALLAGVSEYDHTASDHPQGVSGQLPAVRHNRTRLEDALRRGGVFGAGEVRALASPAPDDFTRELRRVCHEARGLLLFYFAGHAVTSTSGSELHLQMRTARVLTGNGLPGSVRFSEVLGELAESNAEQVVVILDCCYAGNAAGIWHRFDDPKRKKHKILLLMSVQPNRCILGGDADKATPFTREVAHVLDEGGEVWLSELYTRVKERMAAANYRAEDDDSQRPQALAPPWKQDADVLLAAGPGIVVERPEPVPGGWFPWLRPLLARARKTFARSGRTALSALLAVLATGAGGYGILALTGDSGPCAPALELRVLADPDLEPAVRAAADDYVTSDANTTGEGCRRSGVTVNSAGSAAVVNALGERTDAWQQPREDDNPQRDIGPQPDVWIPATGADVDRVTAAAAKQDRIFARLEPEAEPIAYSPVVLAVPEVLRAGLEPTGQSLSQLLTALERADSRAEVHRPDPEFTDAALLATTGLYGDEADARRAEQGLARTERPEPSAVRLLCALPGSGDAVDDRGAALVPEFLLKSGIGCHPVTRARRIAAYPDDVPGLEPAFVRVRWEDGDRDAAARDDAVDRFHTWLTGDDGRKVLGEHGFRSPTGERGLLDAAEVPEGLTGSVRPARAADPTTMDRTLKDYGDAHGPGRVLYLLDSSGSMAGRWDGPSGGPGILKQTLPGLGGEDEYGVWAVHGTGDRTHTELLEFGTHGRREAEDALDVAEVRDAEADPHGALLDALAFMRERGSGDDRPQLIVYLTDGEDDGRLTRKALKEVVDRAGSAGVPVTMVSLSSSGCDRGRPATPIAEAGRGRCLDAGDDLVPALHDEVARIGSGEE
;
A
#
# COMPACT_ATOMS: atom_id res chain seq x y z
N MET A 1 -12.58 -2.83 -29.95
CA MET A 1 -13.52 -2.92 -28.81
C MET A 1 -13.99 -1.50 -28.50
N SER A 2 -15.27 -1.29 -28.23
CA SER A 2 -15.89 0.04 -28.17
C SER A 2 -15.95 0.58 -26.73
N ARG A 3 -15.98 1.91 -26.59
CA ARG A 3 -16.26 2.60 -25.33
C ARG A 3 -17.56 2.10 -24.69
N PHE A 4 -17.69 2.23 -23.37
CA PHE A 4 -18.88 1.78 -22.65
C PHE A 4 -20.01 2.80 -22.77
N ASP A 5 -21.02 2.46 -23.57
CA ASP A 5 -22.26 3.21 -23.69
C ASP A 5 -23.35 2.55 -22.82
N PRO A 6 -23.79 3.20 -21.73
CA PRO A 6 -24.81 2.67 -20.83
C PRO A 6 -26.25 2.93 -21.30
N ARG A 7 -26.47 3.62 -22.44
CA ARG A 7 -27.82 3.91 -22.94
C ARG A 7 -28.57 2.60 -23.22
N GLY A 8 -29.84 2.56 -22.80
CA GLY A 8 -30.69 1.38 -22.95
C GLY A 8 -30.45 0.26 -21.94
N LYS A 9 -29.50 0.42 -21.00
CA LYS A 9 -29.30 -0.48 -19.85
C LYS A 9 -30.03 0.06 -18.61
N VAL A 10 -30.11 -0.78 -17.57
CA VAL A 10 -30.64 -0.37 -16.26
C VAL A 10 -29.54 0.34 -15.49
N ASN A 11 -29.58 1.68 -15.46
CA ASN A 11 -28.56 2.50 -14.83
C ASN A 11 -29.04 2.99 -13.46
N ARG A 12 -28.11 3.26 -12.54
CA ARG A 12 -28.43 3.88 -11.24
C ARG A 12 -27.40 4.95 -10.91
N ALA A 13 -27.86 6.08 -10.39
CA ALA A 13 -27.00 7.07 -9.78
C ALA A 13 -27.45 7.29 -8.33
N LEU A 14 -26.51 7.18 -7.39
CA LEU A 14 -26.72 7.51 -5.99
C LEU A 14 -25.88 8.75 -5.64
N LEU A 15 -26.57 9.84 -5.29
CA LEU A 15 -25.95 11.10 -4.89
C LEU A 15 -26.14 11.30 -3.39
N ALA A 16 -25.11 11.04 -2.59
CA ALA A 16 -25.10 11.28 -1.15
C ALA A 16 -24.47 12.65 -0.86
N GLY A 17 -25.31 13.64 -0.52
CA GLY A 17 -24.86 14.98 -0.15
C GLY A 17 -25.22 15.27 1.29
N VAL A 18 -24.21 15.39 2.15
CA VAL A 18 -24.37 15.69 3.58
C VAL A 18 -24.07 17.17 3.82
N SER A 19 -25.14 17.98 3.83
CA SER A 19 -25.05 19.42 4.05
C SER A 19 -25.37 19.84 5.49
N GLU A 20 -26.07 18.95 6.19
CA GLU A 20 -26.59 19.15 7.53
C GLU A 20 -26.13 18.00 8.41
N TYR A 21 -25.56 18.34 9.57
CA TYR A 21 -25.06 17.43 10.59
C TYR A 21 -25.77 17.70 11.90
N ASP A 22 -26.14 16.63 12.60
CA ASP A 22 -26.80 16.71 13.90
C ASP A 22 -25.84 17.25 14.99
N HIS A 23 -24.53 17.14 14.75
CA HIS A 23 -23.48 17.54 15.69
C HIS A 23 -22.37 18.30 14.96
N THR A 24 -22.25 19.60 15.23
CA THR A 24 -21.13 20.44 14.76
C THR A 24 -20.25 20.86 15.91
N ALA A 25 -18.98 21.14 15.64
CA ALA A 25 -17.99 21.57 16.63
C ALA A 25 -18.40 22.86 17.38
N SER A 26 -19.24 23.70 16.76
CA SER A 26 -19.84 24.88 17.40
C SER A 26 -20.83 24.55 18.53
N ASP A 27 -21.52 23.41 18.42
CA ASP A 27 -22.68 23.05 19.25
C ASP A 27 -22.39 21.85 20.15
N HIS A 28 -21.42 21.02 19.77
CA HIS A 28 -20.98 19.82 20.48
C HIS A 28 -19.48 19.60 20.23
N PRO A 29 -18.64 19.42 21.26
CA PRO A 29 -17.17 19.27 21.09
C PRO A 29 -16.73 18.12 20.18
N GLN A 30 -17.56 17.08 20.12
CA GLN A 30 -17.38 15.89 19.26
C GLN A 30 -18.11 16.00 17.90
N GLY A 31 -18.55 17.19 17.52
CA GLY A 31 -19.22 17.43 16.24
C GLY A 31 -18.22 17.60 15.09
N VAL A 32 -18.71 17.47 13.87
CA VAL A 32 -17.91 17.75 12.66
C VAL A 32 -17.55 19.24 12.58
N SER A 33 -16.56 19.61 11.76
CA SER A 33 -16.03 20.99 11.72
C SER A 33 -17.07 22.09 11.43
N GLY A 34 -18.18 21.76 10.77
CA GLY A 34 -19.30 22.67 10.59
C GLY A 34 -20.36 22.15 9.63
N GLN A 35 -21.38 22.95 9.36
CA GLN A 35 -22.35 22.64 8.31
C GLN A 35 -21.76 22.91 6.92
N LEU A 36 -22.25 22.21 5.90
CA LEU A 36 -21.77 22.34 4.51
C LEU A 36 -22.91 22.78 3.58
N PRO A 37 -23.38 24.04 3.67
CA PRO A 37 -24.55 24.52 2.93
C PRO A 37 -24.38 24.39 1.40
N ALA A 38 -23.16 24.55 0.88
CA ALA A 38 -22.83 24.38 -0.54
C ALA A 38 -23.22 22.99 -1.09
N VAL A 39 -23.18 21.95 -0.25
CA VAL A 39 -23.51 20.57 -0.63
C VAL A 39 -24.99 20.40 -1.03
N ARG A 40 -25.89 21.28 -0.55
CA ARG A 40 -27.29 21.32 -1.03
C ARG A 40 -27.35 21.66 -2.52
N HIS A 41 -26.51 22.61 -2.95
CA HIS A 41 -26.40 23.02 -4.34
C HIS A 41 -25.68 21.98 -5.20
N ASN A 42 -24.68 21.29 -4.63
CA ASN A 42 -24.02 20.16 -5.30
C ASN A 42 -25.02 19.11 -5.74
N ARG A 43 -25.83 18.61 -4.80
CA ARG A 43 -26.82 17.57 -5.04
C ARG A 43 -27.82 18.00 -6.11
N THR A 44 -28.39 19.20 -5.96
CA THR A 44 -29.41 19.71 -6.89
C THR A 44 -28.84 19.86 -8.29
N ARG A 45 -27.65 20.49 -8.45
CA ARG A 45 -27.06 20.70 -9.77
C ARG A 45 -26.62 19.41 -10.44
N LEU A 46 -26.02 18.49 -9.69
CA LEU A 46 -25.57 17.22 -10.26
C LEU A 46 -26.76 16.32 -10.61
N GLU A 47 -27.81 16.28 -9.78
CA GLU A 47 -29.05 15.58 -10.09
C GLU A 47 -29.67 16.10 -11.38
N ASP A 48 -29.78 17.42 -11.51
CA ASP A 48 -30.29 18.10 -12.69
C ASP A 48 -29.46 17.81 -13.94
N ALA A 49 -28.13 17.89 -13.85
CA ALA A 49 -27.23 17.61 -14.95
C ALA A 49 -27.32 16.14 -15.41
N LEU A 50 -27.36 15.18 -14.47
CA LEU A 50 -27.50 13.76 -14.80
C LEU A 50 -28.86 13.43 -15.44
N ARG A 51 -29.95 14.09 -14.98
CA ARG A 51 -31.29 13.94 -15.56
C ARG A 51 -31.37 14.51 -16.98
N ARG A 52 -30.70 15.64 -17.24
CA ARG A 52 -30.63 16.25 -18.58
C ARG A 52 -29.65 15.54 -19.50
N GLY A 53 -28.65 14.87 -18.93
CA GLY A 53 -27.60 14.17 -19.65
C GLY A 53 -28.05 12.95 -20.44
N GLY A 54 -29.31 12.51 -20.38
CA GLY A 54 -29.82 11.46 -21.29
C GLY A 54 -29.22 10.05 -21.11
N VAL A 55 -28.37 9.84 -20.10
CA VAL A 55 -27.82 8.52 -19.71
C VAL A 55 -28.68 7.86 -18.62
N PHE A 56 -29.20 8.65 -17.68
CA PHE A 56 -30.06 8.16 -16.59
C PHE A 56 -31.52 8.50 -16.87
N GLY A 57 -32.39 7.49 -16.78
CA GLY A 57 -33.82 7.61 -16.96
C GLY A 57 -34.57 8.22 -15.77
N ALA A 58 -35.88 8.40 -15.95
CA ALA A 58 -36.75 8.87 -14.89
C ALA A 58 -36.79 7.88 -13.72
N GLY A 59 -36.29 8.30 -12.56
CA GLY A 59 -36.22 7.47 -11.34
C GLY A 59 -34.90 6.70 -11.17
N GLU A 60 -33.96 6.81 -12.10
CA GLU A 60 -32.64 6.16 -12.00
C GLU A 60 -31.63 6.97 -11.19
N VAL A 61 -31.86 8.27 -11.03
CA VAL A 61 -31.08 9.14 -10.13
C VAL A 61 -31.79 9.26 -8.79
N ARG A 62 -31.12 8.79 -7.74
CA ARG A 62 -31.52 8.90 -6.34
C ARG A 62 -30.58 9.82 -5.60
N ALA A 63 -31.15 10.91 -5.06
CA ALA A 63 -30.41 11.85 -4.23
C ALA A 63 -30.79 11.66 -2.75
N LEU A 64 -29.79 11.51 -1.89
CA LEU A 64 -29.94 11.45 -0.44
C LEU A 64 -29.51 12.78 0.17
N ALA A 65 -30.43 13.38 0.93
CA ALA A 65 -30.22 14.65 1.60
C ALA A 65 -29.82 14.41 3.06
N SER A 66 -28.54 14.62 3.38
CA SER A 66 -27.97 14.39 4.71
C SER A 66 -28.46 13.06 5.32
N PRO A 67 -28.20 11.91 4.65
CA PRO A 67 -28.64 10.62 5.17
C PRO A 67 -27.95 10.28 6.49
N ALA A 68 -28.60 9.47 7.32
CA ALA A 68 -27.91 8.71 8.36
C ALA A 68 -27.16 7.50 7.73
N PRO A 69 -26.18 6.89 8.41
CA PRO A 69 -25.41 5.77 7.85
C PRO A 69 -26.27 4.60 7.39
N ASP A 70 -27.27 4.20 8.20
CA ASP A 70 -28.13 3.07 7.86
C ASP A 70 -28.98 3.35 6.61
N ASP A 71 -29.44 4.59 6.46
CA ASP A 71 -30.19 5.03 5.28
C ASP A 71 -29.30 5.04 4.04
N PHE A 72 -28.07 5.52 4.18
CA PHE A 72 -27.06 5.50 3.14
C PHE A 72 -26.70 4.07 2.70
N THR A 73 -26.32 3.20 3.64
CA THR A 73 -25.88 1.82 3.35
C THR A 73 -27.01 0.99 2.77
N ARG A 74 -28.25 1.15 3.28
CA ARG A 74 -29.43 0.48 2.72
C ARG A 74 -29.69 0.89 1.27
N GLU A 75 -29.58 2.19 0.98
CA GLU A 75 -29.78 2.69 -0.38
C GLU A 75 -28.63 2.29 -1.32
N LEU A 76 -27.38 2.33 -0.85
CA LEU A 76 -26.20 1.86 -1.59
C LEU A 76 -26.37 0.40 -2.02
N ARG A 77 -26.73 -0.48 -1.09
CA ARG A 77 -27.02 -1.90 -1.38
C ARG A 77 -28.13 -2.06 -2.41
N ARG A 78 -29.20 -1.27 -2.29
CA ARG A 78 -30.32 -1.29 -3.23
C ARG A 78 -29.86 -0.93 -4.64
N VAL A 79 -29.13 0.17 -4.82
CA VAL A 79 -28.66 0.59 -6.15
C VAL A 79 -27.59 -0.37 -6.71
N CYS A 80 -26.72 -0.93 -5.88
CA CYS A 80 -25.77 -1.97 -6.26
C CYS A 80 -26.48 -3.22 -6.78
N HIS A 81 -27.60 -3.61 -6.14
CA HIS A 81 -28.38 -4.75 -6.56
C HIS A 81 -29.21 -4.48 -7.82
N GLU A 82 -29.69 -3.26 -8.04
CA GLU A 82 -30.57 -2.90 -9.16
C GLU A 82 -29.82 -2.54 -10.45
N ALA A 83 -28.65 -1.93 -10.36
CA ALA A 83 -27.88 -1.54 -11.54
C ALA A 83 -27.48 -2.76 -12.36
N ARG A 84 -27.61 -2.68 -13.69
CA ARG A 84 -27.11 -3.68 -14.65
C ARG A 84 -26.18 -3.06 -15.68
N GLY A 85 -26.37 -1.78 -16.00
CA GLY A 85 -25.47 -1.00 -16.85
C GLY A 85 -24.45 -0.23 -16.02
N LEU A 86 -24.65 1.08 -15.93
CA LEU A 86 -23.82 2.00 -15.16
C LEU A 86 -24.37 2.20 -13.73
N LEU A 87 -23.49 2.10 -12.74
CA LEU A 87 -23.71 2.63 -11.40
C LEU A 87 -22.82 3.87 -11.18
N LEU A 88 -23.42 5.04 -10.98
CA LEU A 88 -22.71 6.24 -10.56
C LEU A 88 -22.92 6.44 -9.06
N PHE A 89 -21.83 6.51 -8.30
CA PHE A 89 -21.85 6.87 -6.89
C PHE A 89 -21.16 8.22 -6.71
N TYR A 90 -21.88 9.18 -6.12
CA TYR A 90 -21.34 10.48 -5.76
C TYR A 90 -21.47 10.70 -4.25
N PHE A 91 -20.39 11.15 -3.62
CA PHE A 91 -20.40 11.58 -2.23
C PHE A 91 -19.86 13.00 -2.10
N ALA A 92 -20.57 13.84 -1.34
CA ALA A 92 -20.08 15.13 -0.87
C ALA A 92 -20.47 15.39 0.58
N GLY A 93 -19.50 15.84 1.35
CA GLY A 93 -19.64 16.05 2.79
C GLY A 93 -18.27 16.11 3.44
N HIS A 94 -18.25 16.15 4.77
CA HIS A 94 -17.03 15.92 5.52
C HIS A 94 -16.55 14.49 5.34
N ALA A 95 -15.24 14.35 5.32
CA ALA A 95 -14.56 13.08 5.40
C ALA A 95 -13.32 13.24 6.26
N VAL A 96 -12.99 12.20 7.00
CA VAL A 96 -11.79 12.15 7.83
C VAL A 96 -10.99 10.91 7.44
N THR A 97 -9.68 11.03 7.43
CA THR A 97 -8.82 9.87 7.20
C THR A 97 -8.52 9.18 8.52
N SER A 98 -8.12 7.90 8.46
CA SER A 98 -7.30 7.35 9.54
C SER A 98 -6.01 8.18 9.68
N THR A 99 -5.37 8.11 10.84
CA THR A 99 -4.11 8.80 11.15
C THR A 99 -3.01 8.49 10.14
N SER A 100 -2.99 7.26 9.60
CA SER A 100 -2.06 6.81 8.56
C SER A 100 -2.48 7.14 7.12
N GLY A 101 -3.64 7.78 6.90
CA GLY A 101 -4.20 7.98 5.55
C GLY A 101 -4.59 6.69 4.83
N SER A 102 -4.56 5.55 5.54
CA SER A 102 -4.80 4.21 4.99
C SER A 102 -6.27 3.95 4.66
N GLU A 103 -7.18 4.69 5.29
CA GLU A 103 -8.64 4.59 5.17
C GLU A 103 -9.27 5.99 5.10
N LEU A 104 -10.41 6.08 4.42
CA LEU A 104 -11.22 7.30 4.30
C LEU A 104 -12.62 7.04 4.89
N HIS A 105 -13.03 7.84 5.87
CA HIS A 105 -14.35 7.72 6.50
C HIS A 105 -15.26 8.82 6.00
N LEU A 106 -16.35 8.43 5.34
CA LEU A 106 -17.37 9.32 4.80
C LEU A 106 -18.36 9.68 5.91
N GLN A 107 -18.38 10.94 6.36
CA GLN A 107 -19.17 11.37 7.52
C GLN A 107 -20.62 11.68 7.11
N MET A 108 -21.57 10.93 7.67
CA MET A 108 -23.02 11.06 7.43
C MET A 108 -23.66 12.04 8.44
N ARG A 109 -24.98 12.27 8.38
CA ARG A 109 -25.67 13.29 9.20
C ARG A 109 -25.42 13.15 10.71
N THR A 110 -25.36 11.92 11.19
CA THR A 110 -25.17 11.61 12.62
C THR A 110 -23.69 11.52 13.01
N ALA A 111 -22.78 11.92 12.12
CA ALA A 111 -21.34 11.80 12.35
C ALA A 111 -20.91 12.57 13.59
N ARG A 112 -20.10 11.89 14.41
CA ARG A 112 -19.39 12.48 15.53
C ARG A 112 -17.92 12.11 15.42
N VAL A 113 -17.08 13.07 15.75
CA VAL A 113 -15.65 12.85 15.96
C VAL A 113 -15.49 12.52 17.44
N LEU A 114 -15.68 11.23 17.79
CA LEU A 114 -15.43 10.77 19.14
C LEU A 114 -13.93 10.60 19.36
N THR A 115 -13.43 11.11 20.48
CA THR A 115 -12.16 10.71 21.03
C THR A 115 -12.30 9.26 21.50
N GLY A 116 -11.88 8.31 20.68
CA GLY A 116 -11.57 6.94 21.11
C GLY A 116 -12.57 5.93 20.63
N ASN A 117 -12.19 5.22 19.58
CA ASN A 117 -12.76 3.92 19.25
C ASN A 117 -14.01 3.99 18.35
N GLY A 118 -14.14 5.06 17.55
CA GLY A 118 -15.02 5.03 16.39
C GLY A 118 -15.27 6.39 15.77
N LEU A 119 -15.61 6.37 14.48
CA LEU A 119 -16.22 7.48 13.78
C LEU A 119 -17.71 7.18 13.60
N PRO A 120 -18.50 7.11 14.69
CA PRO A 120 -19.91 6.75 14.59
C PRO A 120 -20.62 7.78 13.73
N GLY A 121 -21.60 7.31 12.96
CA GLY A 121 -22.19 8.16 11.95
C GLY A 121 -21.34 8.32 10.69
N SER A 122 -20.23 7.60 10.54
CA SER A 122 -19.43 7.54 9.31
C SER A 122 -19.45 6.15 8.69
N VAL A 123 -19.14 6.06 7.40
CA VAL A 123 -19.00 4.80 6.67
C VAL A 123 -17.61 4.73 6.04
N ARG A 124 -16.94 3.58 6.17
CA ARG A 124 -15.59 3.39 5.60
C ARG A 124 -15.66 3.33 4.09
N PHE A 125 -14.70 3.95 3.41
CA PHE A 125 -14.66 3.92 1.95
C PHE A 125 -14.33 2.52 1.44
N SER A 126 -13.51 1.74 2.16
CA SER A 126 -13.30 0.31 1.86
C SER A 126 -14.60 -0.52 1.89
N GLU A 127 -15.51 -0.26 2.83
CA GLU A 127 -16.83 -0.92 2.87
C GLU A 127 -17.69 -0.54 1.66
N VAL A 128 -17.65 0.75 1.27
CA VAL A 128 -18.32 1.22 0.06
C VAL A 128 -17.73 0.54 -1.18
N LEU A 129 -16.41 0.43 -1.29
CA LEU A 129 -15.75 -0.28 -2.39
C LEU A 129 -16.17 -1.76 -2.44
N GLY A 130 -16.33 -2.41 -1.29
CA GLY A 130 -16.86 -3.78 -1.19
C GLY A 130 -18.25 -3.92 -1.82
N GLU A 131 -19.19 -3.07 -1.44
CA GLU A 131 -20.55 -3.08 -1.98
C GLU A 131 -20.56 -2.74 -3.49
N LEU A 132 -19.71 -1.81 -3.93
CA LEU A 132 -19.61 -1.42 -5.34
C LEU A 132 -18.96 -2.51 -6.20
N ALA A 133 -17.93 -3.20 -5.70
CA ALA A 133 -17.27 -4.30 -6.39
C ALA A 133 -18.25 -5.47 -6.60
N GLU A 134 -19.10 -5.77 -5.62
CA GLU A 134 -20.12 -6.82 -5.71
C GLU A 134 -21.42 -6.39 -6.40
N SER A 135 -21.54 -5.13 -6.84
CA SER A 135 -22.72 -4.66 -7.58
C SER A 135 -22.98 -5.46 -8.87
N ASN A 136 -24.22 -5.46 -9.33
CA ASN A 136 -24.61 -6.08 -10.59
C ASN A 136 -24.33 -5.19 -11.82
N ALA A 137 -23.74 -4.00 -11.61
CA ALA A 137 -23.37 -3.07 -12.67
C ALA A 137 -22.19 -3.62 -13.49
N GLU A 138 -22.23 -3.37 -14.80
CA GLU A 138 -21.11 -3.63 -15.71
C GLU A 138 -19.97 -2.62 -15.53
N GLN A 139 -20.29 -1.36 -15.24
CA GLN A 139 -19.34 -0.30 -14.93
C GLN A 139 -19.81 0.52 -13.73
N VAL A 140 -18.87 0.98 -12.93
CA VAL A 140 -19.10 1.79 -11.74
C VAL A 140 -18.24 3.05 -11.82
N VAL A 141 -18.85 4.21 -11.70
CA VAL A 141 -18.13 5.51 -11.62
C VAL A 141 -18.35 6.09 -10.24
N VAL A 142 -17.26 6.36 -9.53
CA VAL A 142 -17.26 6.92 -8.19
C VAL A 142 -16.68 8.32 -8.23
N ILE A 143 -17.43 9.29 -7.73
CA ILE A 143 -17.05 10.70 -7.66
C ILE A 143 -17.05 11.14 -6.20
N LEU A 144 -15.88 11.54 -5.69
CA LEU A 144 -15.71 11.99 -4.30
C LEU A 144 -15.41 13.48 -4.25
N ASP A 145 -16.28 14.24 -3.58
CA ASP A 145 -16.14 15.68 -3.33
C ASP A 145 -16.09 15.97 -1.81
N CYS A 146 -14.97 15.59 -1.20
CA CYS A 146 -14.72 15.74 0.24
C CYS A 146 -13.22 15.97 0.50
N CYS A 147 -12.86 16.34 1.73
CA CYS A 147 -11.46 16.39 2.14
C CYS A 147 -10.81 15.01 1.99
N TYR A 148 -9.53 15.00 1.62
CA TYR A 148 -8.71 13.80 1.45
C TYR A 148 -9.21 12.81 0.40
N ALA A 149 -10.12 13.22 -0.49
CA ALA A 149 -10.66 12.36 -1.54
C ALA A 149 -9.56 11.71 -2.40
N GLY A 150 -8.42 12.37 -2.61
CA GLY A 150 -7.29 11.82 -3.35
C GLY A 150 -6.69 10.54 -2.76
N ASN A 151 -6.90 10.25 -1.46
CA ASN A 151 -6.41 9.02 -0.83
C ASN A 151 -7.18 7.77 -1.31
N ALA A 152 -8.36 7.95 -1.92
CA ALA A 152 -9.17 6.88 -2.47
C ALA A 152 -8.43 6.02 -3.50
N ALA A 153 -7.47 6.60 -4.25
CA ALA A 153 -6.64 5.84 -5.17
C ALA A 153 -5.80 4.78 -4.44
N GLY A 154 -5.08 5.17 -3.38
CA GLY A 154 -4.29 4.24 -2.57
C GLY A 154 -5.14 3.18 -1.88
N ILE A 155 -6.34 3.55 -1.41
CA ILE A 155 -7.31 2.61 -0.82
C ILE A 155 -7.75 1.58 -1.86
N TRP A 156 -8.07 2.02 -3.09
CA TRP A 156 -8.48 1.12 -4.17
C TRP A 156 -7.38 0.12 -4.58
N HIS A 157 -6.11 0.56 -4.60
CA HIS A 157 -4.99 -0.33 -4.89
C HIS A 157 -4.86 -1.45 -3.85
N ARG A 158 -4.95 -1.11 -2.57
CA ARG A 158 -4.87 -2.05 -1.44
C ARG A 158 -6.16 -2.85 -1.18
N PHE A 159 -7.30 -2.38 -1.70
CA PHE A 159 -8.60 -3.02 -1.50
C PHE A 159 -8.58 -4.46 -2.02
N ASP A 160 -8.83 -5.41 -1.12
CA ASP A 160 -8.90 -6.83 -1.45
C ASP A 160 -10.19 -7.15 -2.21
N ASP A 161 -10.03 -7.87 -3.32
CA ASP A 161 -11.10 -8.19 -4.25
C ASP A 161 -10.86 -9.59 -4.82
N PRO A 162 -11.13 -10.65 -4.02
CA PRO A 162 -10.80 -12.02 -4.36
C PRO A 162 -11.50 -12.49 -5.66
N LYS A 163 -12.62 -11.86 -6.04
CA LYS A 163 -13.36 -12.15 -7.27
C LYS A 163 -12.91 -11.30 -8.47
N ARG A 164 -11.89 -10.46 -8.31
CA ARG A 164 -11.30 -9.58 -9.35
C ARG A 164 -12.30 -8.66 -10.05
N LYS A 165 -13.37 -8.20 -9.38
CA LYS A 165 -14.40 -7.30 -9.91
C LYS A 165 -14.10 -5.79 -9.78
N LYS A 166 -13.16 -5.34 -8.95
CA LYS A 166 -12.85 -3.93 -8.65
C LYS A 166 -12.41 -3.11 -9.85
N HIS A 167 -11.95 -3.77 -10.92
CA HIS A 167 -11.54 -3.15 -12.18
C HIS A 167 -12.67 -2.45 -12.96
N LYS A 168 -13.93 -2.74 -12.65
CA LYS A 168 -15.08 -2.01 -13.20
C LYS A 168 -15.32 -0.66 -12.51
N ILE A 169 -14.58 -0.35 -11.44
CA ILE A 169 -14.72 0.86 -10.64
C ILE A 169 -13.73 1.90 -11.15
N LEU A 170 -14.25 3.06 -11.56
CA LEU A 170 -13.48 4.22 -12.01
C LEU A 170 -13.65 5.34 -10.98
N LEU A 171 -12.55 5.98 -10.58
CA LEU A 171 -12.55 7.00 -9.53
C LEU A 171 -12.23 8.38 -10.10
N LEU A 172 -13.01 9.38 -9.67
CA LEU A 172 -12.78 10.80 -9.87
C LEU A 172 -12.83 11.49 -8.49
N MET A 173 -11.77 12.20 -8.13
CA MET A 173 -11.60 12.79 -6.79
C MET A 173 -11.40 14.30 -6.91
N SER A 174 -12.02 15.07 -6.02
CA SER A 174 -12.05 16.54 -6.11
C SER A 174 -10.72 17.23 -5.80
N VAL A 175 -9.74 16.51 -5.23
CA VAL A 175 -8.48 17.05 -4.74
C VAL A 175 -7.37 16.00 -4.73
N GLN A 176 -6.11 16.45 -4.77
CA GLN A 176 -4.92 15.63 -4.56
C GLN A 176 -4.91 14.88 -3.20
N PRO A 177 -4.15 13.76 -3.08
CA PRO A 177 -4.01 13.03 -1.82
C PRO A 177 -3.57 13.94 -0.66
N ASN A 178 -4.02 13.62 0.56
CA ASN A 178 -3.68 14.30 1.80
C ASN A 178 -4.00 15.81 1.85
N ARG A 179 -4.94 16.31 1.02
CA ARG A 179 -5.38 17.71 1.05
C ARG A 179 -6.86 17.83 1.35
N CYS A 180 -7.22 18.86 2.11
CA CYS A 180 -8.59 19.21 2.44
C CYS A 180 -9.10 20.34 1.54
N ILE A 181 -10.34 20.23 1.09
CA ILE A 181 -11.00 21.22 0.24
C ILE A 181 -11.83 22.17 1.10
N LEU A 182 -11.96 23.42 0.63
CA LEU A 182 -12.81 24.39 1.30
C LEU A 182 -14.29 24.00 1.15
N GLY A 183 -15.07 24.13 2.23
CA GLY A 183 -16.50 23.77 2.29
C GLY A 183 -17.43 24.57 1.35
N GLY A 184 -16.88 25.53 0.61
CA GLY A 184 -17.60 26.33 -0.37
C GLY A 184 -18.40 27.48 0.23
N ASP A 185 -19.23 28.10 -0.60
CA ASP A 185 -20.07 29.24 -0.26
C ASP A 185 -21.52 28.77 -0.15
N ALA A 186 -22.27 29.27 0.83
CA ALA A 186 -23.64 28.85 1.09
C ALA A 186 -24.59 29.05 -0.10
N ASP A 187 -24.26 29.97 -1.01
CA ASP A 187 -25.12 30.35 -2.14
C ASP A 187 -24.85 29.57 -3.43
N LYS A 188 -23.82 28.71 -3.47
CA LYS A 188 -23.40 28.01 -4.69
C LYS A 188 -22.81 26.64 -4.43
N ALA A 189 -22.76 25.81 -5.47
CA ALA A 189 -22.08 24.52 -5.41
C ALA A 189 -20.57 24.71 -5.15
N THR A 190 -19.94 23.69 -4.56
CA THR A 190 -18.49 23.59 -4.36
C THR A 190 -17.75 23.77 -5.69
N PRO A 191 -16.50 24.28 -5.68
CA PRO A 191 -15.74 24.51 -6.90
C PRO A 191 -15.68 23.30 -7.83
N PHE A 192 -15.38 22.13 -7.30
CA PHE A 192 -15.30 20.89 -8.08
C PHE A 192 -16.66 20.49 -8.69
N THR A 193 -17.70 20.35 -7.86
CA THR A 193 -19.02 19.93 -8.36
C THR A 193 -19.64 20.94 -9.32
N ARG A 194 -19.36 22.24 -9.14
CA ARG A 194 -19.78 23.27 -10.10
C ARG A 194 -19.21 23.02 -11.49
N GLU A 195 -17.92 22.73 -11.62
CA GLU A 195 -17.31 22.47 -12.93
C GLU A 195 -17.74 21.11 -13.50
N VAL A 196 -17.91 20.07 -12.66
CA VAL A 196 -18.46 18.77 -13.10
C VAL A 196 -19.86 18.94 -13.69
N ALA A 197 -20.77 19.58 -12.96
CA ALA A 197 -22.12 19.81 -13.45
C ALA A 197 -22.13 20.70 -14.70
N HIS A 198 -21.26 21.72 -14.75
CA HIS A 198 -21.13 22.58 -15.94
C HIS A 198 -20.78 21.76 -17.18
N VAL A 199 -19.72 20.93 -17.12
CA VAL A 199 -19.28 20.13 -18.27
C VAL A 199 -20.36 19.13 -18.70
N LEU A 200 -21.08 18.50 -17.75
CA LEU A 200 -22.20 17.61 -18.04
C LEU A 200 -23.40 18.33 -18.70
N ASP A 201 -23.61 19.62 -18.37
CA ASP A 201 -24.72 20.45 -18.88
C ASP A 201 -24.44 21.10 -20.24
N GLU A 202 -23.21 21.09 -20.74
CA GLU A 202 -22.87 21.70 -22.05
C GLU A 202 -23.52 20.97 -23.25
N GLY A 203 -24.05 19.77 -23.02
CA GLY A 203 -24.78 18.97 -24.02
C GLY A 203 -23.86 18.21 -24.98
N GLY A 204 -24.43 17.27 -25.72
CA GLY A 204 -23.66 16.31 -26.52
C GLY A 204 -23.15 15.14 -25.69
N GLU A 205 -22.30 14.31 -26.31
CA GLU A 205 -21.68 13.16 -25.64
C GLU A 205 -20.50 13.62 -24.78
N VAL A 206 -20.59 13.38 -23.47
CA VAL A 206 -19.52 13.64 -22.50
C VAL A 206 -19.05 12.31 -21.94
N TRP A 207 -17.80 11.97 -22.27
CA TRP A 207 -17.12 10.77 -21.79
C TRP A 207 -16.37 11.07 -20.48
N LEU A 208 -16.15 10.07 -19.62
CA LEU A 208 -15.45 10.25 -18.34
C LEU A 208 -14.04 10.84 -18.52
N SER A 209 -13.31 10.37 -19.54
CA SER A 209 -11.98 10.90 -19.91
C SER A 209 -12.02 12.39 -20.26
N GLU A 210 -13.03 12.80 -21.03
CA GLU A 210 -13.27 14.19 -21.41
C GLU A 210 -13.69 15.03 -20.20
N LEU A 211 -14.62 14.52 -19.38
CA LEU A 211 -15.08 15.17 -18.16
C LEU A 211 -13.90 15.51 -17.25
N TYR A 212 -13.03 14.53 -16.96
CA TYR A 212 -11.85 14.75 -16.11
C TYR A 212 -10.93 15.84 -16.68
N THR A 213 -10.60 15.74 -17.97
CA THR A 213 -9.68 16.68 -18.64
C THR A 213 -10.22 18.11 -18.56
N ARG A 214 -11.50 18.30 -18.92
CA ARG A 214 -12.14 19.61 -18.95
C ARG A 214 -12.35 20.19 -17.55
N VAL A 215 -12.75 19.37 -16.57
CA VAL A 215 -12.88 19.84 -15.18
C VAL A 215 -11.52 20.29 -14.64
N LYS A 216 -10.46 19.52 -14.88
CA LYS A 216 -9.09 19.88 -14.46
C LYS A 216 -8.63 21.21 -15.06
N GLU A 217 -8.83 21.41 -16.36
CA GLU A 217 -8.47 22.65 -17.06
C GLU A 217 -9.25 23.86 -16.53
N ARG A 218 -10.57 23.71 -16.35
CA ARG A 218 -11.44 24.78 -15.85
C ARG A 218 -11.11 25.16 -14.41
N MET A 219 -10.85 24.18 -13.55
CA MET A 219 -10.44 24.44 -12.17
C MET A 219 -9.08 25.15 -12.10
N ALA A 220 -8.13 24.76 -12.96
CA ALA A 220 -6.84 25.44 -13.05
C ALA A 220 -6.99 26.88 -13.54
N ALA A 221 -7.78 27.11 -14.60
CA ALA A 221 -8.04 28.45 -15.13
C ALA A 221 -8.75 29.36 -14.12
N ALA A 222 -9.64 28.80 -13.30
CA ALA A 222 -10.33 29.51 -12.22
C ALA A 222 -9.47 29.72 -10.96
N ASN A 223 -8.26 29.16 -10.91
CA ASN A 223 -7.35 29.23 -9.76
C ASN A 223 -8.00 28.79 -8.43
N TYR A 224 -8.81 27.73 -8.45
CA TYR A 224 -9.42 27.24 -7.21
C TYR A 224 -8.39 26.77 -6.19
N ARG A 225 -8.72 26.97 -4.92
CA ARG A 225 -7.85 26.71 -3.77
C ARG A 225 -8.43 25.66 -2.84
N ALA A 226 -7.54 24.81 -2.33
CA ALA A 226 -7.74 23.96 -1.18
C ALA A 226 -7.38 24.74 0.09
N GLU A 227 -7.38 24.09 1.25
CA GLU A 227 -6.78 24.66 2.47
C GLU A 227 -5.29 25.00 2.25
N ASP A 228 -4.73 25.83 3.14
CA ASP A 228 -3.34 26.33 3.07
C ASP A 228 -2.96 27.12 1.80
N ASP A 229 -3.95 27.66 1.08
CA ASP A 229 -3.79 28.34 -0.23
C ASP A 229 -3.16 27.45 -1.30
N ASP A 230 -3.26 26.12 -1.14
CA ASP A 230 -2.82 25.16 -2.14
C ASP A 230 -3.75 25.18 -3.35
N SER A 231 -3.21 24.89 -4.54
CA SER A 231 -4.05 24.72 -5.73
C SER A 231 -4.90 23.46 -5.61
N GLN A 232 -6.23 23.58 -5.76
CA GLN A 232 -7.11 22.41 -5.79
C GLN A 232 -7.01 21.72 -7.16
N ARG A 233 -6.44 20.51 -7.20
CA ARG A 233 -6.25 19.73 -8.43
C ARG A 233 -7.05 18.43 -8.37
N PRO A 234 -8.09 18.25 -9.19
CA PRO A 234 -8.83 17.00 -9.21
C PRO A 234 -7.93 15.85 -9.69
N GLN A 235 -8.18 14.65 -9.18
CA GLN A 235 -7.46 13.43 -9.50
C GLN A 235 -8.40 12.40 -10.14
N ALA A 236 -7.81 11.42 -10.81
CA ALA A 236 -8.53 10.28 -11.36
C ALA A 236 -7.68 9.01 -11.22
N LEU A 237 -8.32 7.85 -11.03
CA LEU A 237 -7.62 6.56 -11.04
C LEU A 237 -7.34 6.15 -12.50
N ALA A 238 -6.06 6.18 -12.90
CA ALA A 238 -5.54 5.77 -14.21
C ALA A 238 -6.10 6.51 -15.47
N PRO A 239 -6.03 7.86 -15.56
CA PRO A 239 -6.30 8.59 -16.80
C PRO A 239 -5.05 8.60 -17.74
N PRO A 240 -5.22 8.52 -19.08
CA PRO A 240 -6.48 8.30 -19.77
C PRO A 240 -6.98 6.86 -19.54
N TRP A 241 -8.26 6.72 -19.19
CA TRP A 241 -8.87 5.40 -19.15
C TRP A 241 -8.77 4.77 -20.53
N LYS A 242 -8.52 3.46 -20.55
CA LYS A 242 -8.53 2.71 -21.81
C LYS A 242 -9.82 2.97 -22.56
N GLN A 243 -9.75 2.90 -23.89
CA GLN A 243 -10.90 3.18 -24.74
C GLN A 243 -12.12 2.28 -24.41
N ASP A 244 -11.93 1.08 -23.90
CA ASP A 244 -13.00 0.16 -23.45
C ASP A 244 -13.48 0.42 -22.01
N ALA A 245 -12.70 1.13 -21.19
CA ALA A 245 -13.05 1.55 -19.84
C ALA A 245 -13.64 2.97 -19.80
N ASP A 246 -13.57 3.75 -20.88
CA ASP A 246 -14.19 5.08 -20.94
C ASP A 246 -15.72 4.96 -20.98
N VAL A 247 -16.38 5.70 -20.10
CA VAL A 247 -17.83 5.60 -19.84
C VAL A 247 -18.52 6.87 -20.30
N LEU A 248 -19.60 6.74 -21.06
CA LEU A 248 -20.46 7.85 -21.44
C LEU A 248 -21.31 8.29 -20.23
N LEU A 249 -21.18 9.55 -19.81
CA LEU A 249 -21.86 10.12 -18.64
C LEU A 249 -22.98 11.09 -19.00
N ALA A 250 -22.90 11.72 -20.17
CA ALA A 250 -23.98 12.50 -20.75
C ALA A 250 -24.02 12.33 -22.28
N ALA A 251 -25.20 12.49 -22.85
CA ALA A 251 -25.57 12.41 -24.25
C ALA A 251 -26.82 13.28 -24.52
N GLY A 252 -26.98 14.38 -23.78
CA GLY A 252 -28.14 15.26 -23.86
C GLY A 252 -28.20 15.99 -25.21
N PRO A 253 -29.39 16.48 -25.66
CA PRO A 253 -29.49 17.26 -26.88
C PRO A 253 -28.55 18.45 -26.77
N GLY A 254 -27.56 18.52 -27.66
CA GLY A 254 -26.55 19.57 -27.64
C GLY A 254 -27.23 20.93 -27.59
N ILE A 255 -26.97 21.70 -26.53
CA ILE A 255 -27.29 23.12 -26.58
C ILE A 255 -26.31 23.66 -27.62
N VAL A 256 -26.83 24.10 -28.76
CA VAL A 256 -26.07 24.93 -29.69
C VAL A 256 -25.76 26.20 -28.91
N VAL A 257 -24.64 26.21 -28.19
CA VAL A 257 -24.03 27.43 -27.73
C VAL A 257 -23.53 28.07 -29.02
N GLU A 258 -24.32 29.00 -29.56
CA GLU A 258 -23.86 29.93 -30.57
C GLU A 258 -22.55 30.53 -30.07
N ARG A 259 -21.45 30.07 -30.67
CA ARG A 259 -20.13 30.65 -30.48
C ARG A 259 -20.31 32.14 -30.79
N PRO A 260 -20.04 33.08 -29.86
CA PRO A 260 -20.22 34.49 -30.16
C PRO A 260 -19.35 34.80 -31.37
N GLU A 261 -19.98 35.31 -32.43
CA GLU A 261 -19.25 35.71 -33.62
C GLU A 261 -18.14 36.71 -33.24
N PRO A 262 -16.95 36.62 -33.83
CA PRO A 262 -15.95 37.64 -33.67
C PRO A 262 -16.50 38.93 -34.26
N VAL A 263 -16.82 39.89 -33.39
CA VAL A 263 -17.30 41.22 -33.81
C VAL A 263 -16.26 41.83 -34.75
N PRO A 264 -16.62 42.16 -36.01
CA PRO A 264 -15.73 42.87 -36.91
C PRO A 264 -15.54 44.30 -36.38
N GLY A 265 -14.29 44.76 -36.37
CA GLY A 265 -13.87 45.94 -35.61
C GLY A 265 -14.55 47.26 -35.98
N GLY A 266 -14.42 48.23 -35.07
CA GLY A 266 -14.81 49.60 -35.36
C GLY A 266 -14.63 50.60 -34.21
N TRP A 267 -13.45 51.21 -34.17
CA TRP A 267 -13.23 52.65 -33.93
C TRP A 267 -13.12 53.15 -32.48
N PHE A 268 -11.88 53.44 -32.06
CA PHE A 268 -11.46 54.75 -31.52
C PHE A 268 -9.91 54.82 -31.44
N PRO A 269 -9.22 55.41 -32.45
CA PRO A 269 -7.76 55.40 -32.56
C PRO A 269 -7.05 56.57 -31.82
N TRP A 270 -7.50 56.95 -30.61
CA TRP A 270 -7.02 58.19 -29.95
C TRP A 270 -6.50 58.06 -28.51
N LEU A 271 -6.52 56.86 -27.90
CA LEU A 271 -6.01 56.66 -26.52
C LEU A 271 -4.62 56.01 -26.45
N ARG A 272 -3.84 56.08 -27.54
CA ARG A 272 -2.47 55.55 -27.64
C ARG A 272 -1.31 56.50 -27.31
N PRO A 273 -1.47 57.70 -26.70
CA PRO A 273 -0.29 58.42 -26.21
C PRO A 273 -0.40 58.95 -24.76
N LEU A 274 -0.75 58.10 -23.78
CA LEU A 274 -0.68 58.50 -22.35
C LEU A 274 0.01 57.50 -21.40
N LEU A 275 0.43 56.31 -21.86
CA LEU A 275 1.17 55.33 -21.05
C LEU A 275 2.69 55.25 -21.37
N ALA A 276 3.28 56.37 -21.78
CA ALA A 276 4.73 56.49 -21.98
C ALA A 276 5.38 57.65 -21.18
N ARG A 277 4.69 58.18 -20.16
CA ARG A 277 5.16 59.39 -19.44
C ARG A 277 5.00 59.36 -17.92
N ALA A 278 5.14 58.20 -17.29
CA ALA A 278 5.26 58.10 -15.83
C ALA A 278 6.36 57.12 -15.38
N ARG A 279 7.47 57.05 -16.16
CA ARG A 279 8.68 56.30 -15.78
C ARG A 279 9.84 57.19 -15.30
N LYS A 280 9.55 58.41 -14.85
CA LYS A 280 10.57 59.36 -14.34
C LYS A 280 9.93 60.38 -13.40
N THR A 281 9.67 60.00 -12.15
CA THR A 281 9.61 60.89 -10.97
C THR A 281 9.25 60.09 -9.72
N PHE A 282 10.16 59.28 -9.20
CA PHE A 282 10.20 58.95 -7.77
C PHE A 282 11.64 58.59 -7.37
N ALA A 283 12.51 59.59 -7.53
CA ALA A 283 13.83 59.63 -6.94
C ALA A 283 14.08 61.07 -6.49
N ARG A 284 13.49 61.43 -5.32
CA ARG A 284 13.88 62.56 -4.45
C ARG A 284 12.84 62.76 -3.32
N SER A 285 13.00 62.03 -2.21
CA SER A 285 12.98 62.61 -0.85
C SER A 285 13.55 61.58 0.13
N GLY A 286 14.82 61.73 0.47
CA GLY A 286 15.62 60.77 1.22
C GLY A 286 15.63 60.99 2.73
N ARG A 287 14.49 61.27 3.37
CA ARG A 287 14.46 61.47 4.84
C ARG A 287 13.28 60.86 5.59
N THR A 288 12.32 60.22 4.91
CA THR A 288 11.15 59.57 5.56
C THR A 288 11.19 58.04 5.55
N ALA A 289 12.18 57.42 4.89
CA ALA A 289 12.32 55.96 4.84
C ALA A 289 12.96 55.35 6.11
N LEU A 290 13.77 56.11 6.85
CA LEU A 290 14.45 55.60 8.05
C LEU A 290 13.50 55.47 9.25
N SER A 291 12.48 56.33 9.34
CA SER A 291 11.47 56.28 10.40
C SER A 291 10.50 55.11 10.22
N ALA A 292 10.18 54.75 8.97
CA ALA A 292 9.35 53.59 8.66
C ALA A 292 10.08 52.26 8.92
N LEU A 293 11.40 52.20 8.65
CA LEU A 293 12.19 50.99 8.89
C LEU A 293 12.40 50.72 10.39
N LEU A 294 12.57 51.76 11.19
CA LEU A 294 12.68 51.64 12.65
C LEU A 294 11.34 51.29 13.32
N ALA A 295 10.21 51.76 12.76
CA ALA A 295 8.88 51.35 13.23
C ALA A 295 8.63 49.85 12.95
N VAL A 296 9.07 49.34 11.78
CA VAL A 296 8.95 47.92 11.44
C VAL A 296 9.86 47.03 12.29
N LEU A 297 11.08 47.48 12.61
CA LEU A 297 11.99 46.73 13.50
C LEU A 297 11.53 46.73 14.96
N ALA A 298 10.87 47.79 15.43
CA ALA A 298 10.25 47.81 16.77
C ALA A 298 9.02 46.89 16.88
N THR A 299 8.22 46.73 15.81
CA THR A 299 7.15 45.71 15.76
C THR A 299 7.66 44.29 15.53
N GLY A 300 8.81 44.12 14.87
CA GLY A 300 9.41 42.79 14.63
C GLY A 300 9.98 42.13 15.88
N ALA A 301 10.55 42.92 16.81
CA ALA A 301 11.04 42.40 18.09
C ALA A 301 9.94 42.33 19.18
N GLY A 302 8.86 43.11 19.07
CA GLY A 302 7.72 43.07 19.99
C GLY A 302 6.72 41.94 19.71
N GLY A 303 6.69 41.40 18.49
CA GLY A 303 5.76 40.32 18.10
C GLY A 303 6.06 38.95 18.71
N TYR A 304 7.31 38.69 19.08
CA TYR A 304 7.69 37.41 19.70
C TYR A 304 7.41 37.39 21.22
N GLY A 305 7.33 38.55 21.87
CA GLY A 305 7.07 38.67 23.31
C GLY A 305 5.59 38.75 23.69
N ILE A 306 4.68 39.05 22.74
CA ILE A 306 3.25 39.27 23.04
C ILE A 306 2.41 37.99 22.84
N LEU A 307 2.87 37.03 22.02
CA LEU A 307 2.24 35.70 21.92
C LEU A 307 2.44 34.84 23.19
N ALA A 308 3.39 35.19 24.05
CA ALA A 308 3.61 34.52 25.33
C ALA A 308 2.86 35.16 26.52
N LEU A 309 2.25 36.34 26.35
CA LEU A 309 1.73 37.14 27.49
C LEU A 309 0.27 37.61 27.35
N THR A 310 -0.45 37.16 26.32
CA THR A 310 -1.91 37.33 26.26
C THR A 310 -2.57 35.99 25.96
N GLY A 311 -2.77 35.21 27.02
CA GLY A 311 -3.64 34.05 27.00
C GLY A 311 -5.09 34.51 26.90
N ASP A 312 -5.74 34.15 25.81
CA ASP A 312 -7.17 33.90 25.71
C ASP A 312 -7.36 32.76 24.70
N SER A 313 -8.15 31.77 25.08
CA SER A 313 -8.23 30.39 24.57
C SER A 313 -8.46 30.27 23.05
N GLY A 314 -7.59 29.54 22.34
CA GLY A 314 -7.66 29.27 20.89
C GLY A 314 -7.75 27.78 20.53
N PRO A 315 -8.08 27.44 19.27
CA PRO A 315 -8.22 26.05 18.78
C PRO A 315 -6.88 25.31 18.87
N CYS A 316 -6.92 24.04 19.26
CA CYS A 316 -5.75 23.20 19.57
C CYS A 316 -4.64 23.31 18.52
N ALA A 317 -3.39 23.49 18.97
CA ALA A 317 -2.22 23.40 18.10
C ALA A 317 -2.07 21.96 17.56
N PRO A 318 -1.54 21.77 16.33
CA PRO A 318 -1.24 20.44 15.80
C PRO A 318 -0.32 19.68 16.75
N ALA A 319 -0.75 18.48 17.16
CA ALA A 319 0.03 17.64 18.05
C ALA A 319 1.24 17.04 17.31
N LEU A 320 2.32 16.81 18.04
CA LEU A 320 3.49 16.08 17.54
C LEU A 320 3.08 14.65 17.13
N GLU A 321 3.48 14.21 15.94
CA GLU A 321 3.22 12.85 15.45
C GLU A 321 4.40 11.92 15.79
N LEU A 322 4.13 10.91 16.61
CA LEU A 322 5.06 9.80 16.85
C LEU A 322 4.98 8.78 15.72
N ARG A 323 6.14 8.33 15.25
CA ARG A 323 6.28 7.31 14.20
C ARG A 323 6.64 5.99 14.87
N VAL A 324 5.72 5.03 14.84
CA VAL A 324 5.92 3.69 15.36
C VAL A 324 6.11 2.74 14.18
N LEU A 325 7.17 1.94 14.22
CA LEU A 325 7.41 0.84 13.29
C LEU A 325 7.19 -0.48 14.04
N ALA A 326 6.31 -1.34 13.54
CA ALA A 326 6.00 -2.63 14.16
C ALA A 326 6.22 -3.79 13.19
N ASP A 327 6.49 -4.99 13.74
CA ASP A 327 6.44 -6.24 12.97
C ASP A 327 5.05 -6.39 12.29
N PRO A 328 4.98 -6.91 11.04
CA PRO A 328 3.73 -6.99 10.29
C PRO A 328 2.60 -7.78 10.98
N ASP A 329 2.92 -8.82 11.76
CA ASP A 329 1.89 -9.55 12.53
C ASP A 329 1.39 -8.72 13.72
N LEU A 330 2.26 -7.90 14.33
CA LEU A 330 1.91 -7.05 15.47
C LEU A 330 1.16 -5.77 15.06
N GLU A 331 1.35 -5.29 13.83
CA GLU A 331 0.83 -4.02 13.34
C GLU A 331 -0.64 -3.80 13.71
N PRO A 332 -1.59 -4.72 13.45
CA PRO A 332 -3.00 -4.46 13.74
C PRO A 332 -3.27 -4.23 15.23
N ALA A 333 -2.58 -4.93 16.12
CA ALA A 333 -2.74 -4.77 17.57
C ALA A 333 -2.04 -3.51 18.09
N VAL A 334 -0.85 -3.19 17.56
CA VAL A 334 -0.13 -1.95 17.88
C VAL A 334 -0.91 -0.73 17.39
N ARG A 335 -1.52 -0.81 16.21
CA ARG A 335 -2.40 0.24 15.67
C ARG A 335 -3.66 0.42 16.52
N ALA A 336 -4.30 -0.66 16.94
CA ALA A 336 -5.44 -0.58 17.87
C ALA A 336 -5.03 0.10 19.19
N ALA A 337 -3.89 -0.30 19.79
CA ALA A 337 -3.39 0.34 21.00
C ALA A 337 -3.02 1.82 20.77
N ALA A 338 -2.44 2.16 19.62
CA ALA A 338 -2.14 3.54 19.26
C ALA A 338 -3.43 4.38 19.09
N ASP A 339 -4.45 3.85 18.43
CA ASP A 339 -5.74 4.53 18.23
C ASP A 339 -6.45 4.79 19.57
N ASP A 340 -6.43 3.82 20.48
CA ASP A 340 -6.95 3.95 21.85
C ASP A 340 -6.12 4.93 22.69
N TYR A 341 -4.79 4.90 22.60
CA TYR A 341 -3.92 5.87 23.29
C TYR A 341 -4.20 7.30 22.82
N VAL A 342 -4.24 7.50 21.51
CA VAL A 342 -4.35 8.81 20.86
C VAL A 342 -5.62 9.57 21.29
N THR A 343 -6.59 8.82 21.79
CA THR A 343 -7.91 9.28 22.17
C THR A 343 -8.20 9.17 23.66
N SER A 344 -7.27 8.60 24.44
CA SER A 344 -7.35 8.46 25.88
C SER A 344 -7.24 9.81 26.61
N ASP A 345 -7.73 9.85 27.84
CA ASP A 345 -7.52 10.98 28.75
C ASP A 345 -6.03 11.22 29.04
N ALA A 346 -5.21 10.16 29.02
CA ALA A 346 -3.76 10.24 29.23
C ALA A 346 -3.06 11.06 28.12
N ASN A 347 -3.60 11.06 26.91
CA ASN A 347 -3.08 11.82 25.77
C ASN A 347 -3.85 13.13 25.53
N THR A 348 -4.67 13.57 26.49
CA THR A 348 -5.48 14.78 26.40
C THR A 348 -5.01 15.83 27.42
N THR A 349 -4.99 17.11 27.04
CA THR A 349 -4.68 18.22 27.96
C THR A 349 -5.91 18.57 28.80
N GLY A 350 -5.74 19.35 29.87
CA GLY A 350 -6.88 19.84 30.66
C GLY A 350 -7.88 20.71 29.88
N GLU A 351 -7.50 21.17 28.68
CA GLU A 351 -8.33 21.96 27.76
C GLU A 351 -8.97 21.10 26.65
N GLY A 352 -8.80 19.77 26.69
CA GLY A 352 -9.37 18.85 25.71
C GLY A 352 -8.55 18.70 24.41
N CYS A 353 -7.32 19.23 24.37
CA CYS A 353 -6.45 19.12 23.20
C CYS A 353 -5.60 17.86 23.26
N ARG A 354 -5.32 17.28 22.08
CA ARG A 354 -4.43 16.12 21.95
C ARG A 354 -2.98 16.53 22.24
N ARG A 355 -2.25 15.71 23.01
CA ARG A 355 -0.82 15.93 23.33
C ARG A 355 0.11 15.41 22.23
N SER A 356 -0.17 14.24 21.68
CA SER A 356 0.58 13.62 20.58
C SER A 356 -0.33 12.79 19.67
N GLY A 357 -0.02 12.69 18.38
CA GLY A 357 -0.56 11.64 17.52
C GLY A 357 0.41 10.46 17.39
N VAL A 358 -0.04 9.36 16.81
CA VAL A 358 0.75 8.14 16.60
C VAL A 358 0.41 7.55 15.24
N THR A 359 1.42 7.38 14.40
CA THR A 359 1.34 6.71 13.10
C THR A 359 2.09 5.39 13.19
N VAL A 360 1.39 4.29 12.94
CA VAL A 360 1.94 2.93 12.94
C VAL A 360 2.19 2.46 11.51
N ASN A 361 3.46 2.20 11.20
CA ASN A 361 3.96 1.57 9.98
C ASN A 361 4.43 0.15 10.26
N SER A 362 4.54 -0.67 9.22
CA SER A 362 5.10 -2.03 9.29
C SER A 362 5.84 -2.36 8.02
N ALA A 363 6.92 -3.13 8.15
CA ALA A 363 7.71 -3.66 7.04
C ALA A 363 8.27 -5.03 7.44
N GLY A 364 8.80 -5.79 6.48
CA GLY A 364 9.34 -7.13 6.73
C GLY A 364 10.44 -7.10 7.79
N SER A 365 10.40 -8.00 8.78
CA SER A 365 11.28 -7.92 9.96
C SER A 365 12.77 -8.01 9.60
N ALA A 366 13.16 -8.88 8.67
CA ALA A 366 14.56 -8.96 8.20
C ALA A 366 15.02 -7.66 7.52
N ALA A 367 14.13 -7.03 6.74
CA ALA A 367 14.41 -5.76 6.07
C ALA A 367 14.55 -4.59 7.07
N VAL A 368 13.75 -4.58 8.14
CA VAL A 368 13.88 -3.61 9.24
C VAL A 368 15.19 -3.79 10.00
N VAL A 369 15.57 -5.04 10.31
CA VAL A 369 16.85 -5.36 10.96
C VAL A 369 18.03 -4.90 10.11
N ASN A 370 18.00 -5.20 8.80
CA ASN A 370 19.04 -4.72 7.88
C ASN A 370 19.05 -3.17 7.81
N ALA A 371 17.90 -2.53 7.68
CA ALA A 371 17.82 -1.08 7.54
C ALA A 371 18.34 -0.33 8.77
N LEU A 372 17.98 -0.77 9.98
CA LEU A 372 18.46 -0.19 11.24
C LEU A 372 19.92 -0.57 11.55
N GLY A 373 20.36 -1.75 11.11
CA GLY A 373 21.71 -2.26 11.34
C GLY A 373 22.76 -1.73 10.37
N GLU A 374 22.39 -1.40 9.14
CA GLU A 374 23.35 -1.15 8.06
C GLU A 374 23.04 0.09 7.21
N ARG A 375 21.75 0.45 7.04
CA ARG A 375 21.31 1.45 6.04
C ARG A 375 20.81 2.77 6.65
N THR A 376 21.16 3.07 7.89
CA THR A 376 20.69 4.31 8.56
C THR A 376 21.19 5.60 7.90
N ASP A 377 22.35 5.58 7.25
CA ASP A 377 22.86 6.69 6.42
C ASP A 377 21.91 7.01 5.25
N ALA A 378 21.57 5.98 4.47
CA ALA A 378 20.63 6.08 3.35
C ALA A 378 19.23 6.46 3.85
N TRP A 379 18.85 6.06 5.07
CA TRP A 379 17.60 6.49 5.69
C TRP A 379 17.57 7.98 6.02
N GLN A 380 18.70 8.60 6.39
CA GLN A 380 18.81 10.05 6.59
C GLN A 380 18.99 10.81 5.27
N GLN A 381 19.73 10.24 4.34
CA GLN A 381 20.08 10.82 3.04
C GLN A 381 19.74 9.83 1.91
N PRO A 382 18.45 9.74 1.52
CA PRO A 382 17.99 8.78 0.53
C PRO A 382 18.73 8.92 -0.81
N ARG A 383 19.13 7.78 -1.38
CA ARG A 383 19.62 7.67 -2.77
C ARG A 383 18.56 6.95 -3.61
N GLU A 384 18.61 7.03 -4.94
CA GLU A 384 17.57 6.39 -5.77
C GLU A 384 17.63 4.85 -5.69
N ASP A 385 18.84 4.33 -5.60
CA ASP A 385 19.23 2.92 -5.50
C ASP A 385 19.13 2.33 -4.08
N ASP A 386 19.12 3.18 -3.05
CA ASP A 386 19.04 2.77 -1.64
C ASP A 386 18.18 3.77 -0.85
N ASN A 387 16.91 3.41 -0.61
CA ASN A 387 15.93 4.29 0.02
C ASN A 387 15.04 3.59 1.07
N PRO A 388 15.54 3.42 2.31
CA PRO A 388 14.74 2.86 3.40
C PRO A 388 13.48 3.68 3.73
N GLN A 389 13.44 5.00 3.42
CA GLN A 389 12.22 5.79 3.64
C GLN A 389 11.04 5.33 2.78
N ARG A 390 11.34 4.85 1.57
CA ARG A 390 10.35 4.31 0.63
C ARG A 390 10.03 2.85 0.96
N ASP A 391 11.05 2.05 1.25
CA ASP A 391 10.92 0.59 1.34
C ASP A 391 10.42 0.11 2.71
N ILE A 392 10.80 0.82 3.79
CA ILE A 392 10.46 0.48 5.18
C ILE A 392 9.45 1.47 5.75
N GLY A 393 9.69 2.77 5.54
CA GLY A 393 8.86 3.86 6.04
C GLY A 393 9.68 4.99 6.65
N PRO A 394 9.03 6.01 7.23
CA PRO A 394 9.74 7.12 7.84
C PRO A 394 10.60 6.65 9.01
N GLN A 395 11.67 7.39 9.33
CA GLN A 395 12.50 7.16 10.50
C GLN A 395 11.63 6.96 11.75
N PRO A 396 11.60 5.78 12.38
CA PRO A 396 10.79 5.56 13.57
C PRO A 396 11.29 6.36 14.77
N ASP A 397 10.38 6.81 15.62
CA ASP A 397 10.66 7.25 16.99
C ASP A 397 10.60 6.06 17.97
N VAL A 398 9.76 5.07 17.64
CA VAL A 398 9.61 3.80 18.37
C VAL A 398 9.62 2.64 17.38
N TRP A 399 10.36 1.60 17.70
CA TRP A 399 10.33 0.31 17.00
C TRP A 399 9.80 -0.77 17.97
N ILE A 400 8.83 -1.56 17.51
CA ILE A 400 8.24 -2.69 18.24
C ILE A 400 8.46 -3.96 17.42
N PRO A 401 9.65 -4.58 17.49
CA PRO A 401 9.88 -5.92 16.92
C PRO A 401 9.08 -6.96 17.71
N ALA A 402 8.90 -8.16 17.15
CA ALA A 402 8.20 -9.22 17.86
C ALA A 402 9.09 -9.94 18.88
N THR A 403 10.39 -9.68 18.87
CA THR A 403 11.35 -10.20 19.84
C THR A 403 12.47 -9.19 20.12
N GLY A 404 12.96 -9.17 21.37
CA GLY A 404 14.16 -8.41 21.74
C GLY A 404 15.44 -8.89 21.03
N ALA A 405 15.47 -10.14 20.54
CA ALA A 405 16.63 -10.68 19.82
C ALA A 405 16.94 -9.89 18.54
N ASP A 406 15.94 -9.28 17.91
CA ASP A 406 16.15 -8.42 16.74
C ASP A 406 16.93 -7.15 17.07
N VAL A 407 16.81 -6.64 18.29
CA VAL A 407 17.63 -5.51 18.78
C VAL A 407 19.10 -5.91 18.87
N ASP A 408 19.37 -7.14 19.32
CA ASP A 408 20.73 -7.68 19.38
C ASP A 408 21.31 -7.90 17.98
N ARG A 409 20.50 -8.38 17.02
CA ARG A 409 20.88 -8.52 15.60
C ARG A 409 21.25 -7.18 14.98
N VAL A 410 20.41 -6.17 15.17
CA VAL A 410 20.70 -4.79 14.72
C VAL A 410 21.97 -4.26 15.36
N THR A 411 22.14 -4.44 16.67
CA THR A 411 23.32 -3.95 17.41
C THR A 411 24.60 -4.63 16.92
N ALA A 412 24.55 -5.93 16.65
CA ALA A 412 25.68 -6.69 16.12
C ALA A 412 26.03 -6.32 14.67
N ALA A 413 25.04 -6.03 13.82
CA ALA A 413 25.25 -5.54 12.47
C ALA A 413 25.83 -4.12 12.47
N ALA A 414 25.23 -3.21 13.25
CA ALA A 414 25.66 -1.82 13.38
C ALA A 414 27.11 -1.69 13.89
N ALA A 415 27.56 -2.61 14.76
CA ALA A 415 28.94 -2.62 15.26
C ALA A 415 30.00 -2.85 14.17
N LYS A 416 29.60 -3.35 12.98
CA LYS A 416 30.49 -3.59 11.83
C LYS A 416 30.50 -2.42 10.83
N GLN A 417 29.71 -1.37 11.08
CA GLN A 417 29.47 -0.29 10.13
C GLN A 417 30.04 1.03 10.66
N ASP A 418 30.65 1.82 9.77
CA ASP A 418 31.25 3.11 10.14
C ASP A 418 30.23 4.26 10.17
N ARG A 419 29.06 4.09 9.54
CA ARG A 419 28.05 5.14 9.32
C ARG A 419 26.67 4.73 9.86
N ILE A 420 26.56 4.64 11.19
CA ILE A 420 25.30 4.36 11.88
C ILE A 420 24.81 5.58 12.63
N PHE A 421 23.60 6.03 12.29
CA PHE A 421 22.99 7.26 12.82
C PHE A 421 21.75 7.00 13.68
N ALA A 422 21.32 5.74 13.82
CA ALA A 422 20.25 5.35 14.73
C ALA A 422 20.82 4.67 15.98
N ARG A 423 20.41 5.12 17.15
CA ARG A 423 20.70 4.48 18.44
C ARG A 423 19.43 3.87 19.01
N LEU A 424 19.52 2.59 19.35
CA LEU A 424 18.41 1.84 19.94
C LEU A 424 18.51 1.84 21.46
N GLU A 425 17.39 2.14 22.11
CA GLU A 425 17.21 2.13 23.57
C GLU A 425 16.04 1.18 23.89
N PRO A 426 16.28 -0.16 23.97
CA PRO A 426 15.25 -1.13 24.29
C PRO A 426 14.86 -1.06 25.77
N GLU A 427 13.56 -1.17 26.04
CA GLU A 427 13.05 -1.41 27.38
C GLU A 427 13.39 -2.84 27.86
N ALA A 428 13.60 -3.00 29.17
CA ALA A 428 14.08 -4.25 29.73
C ALA A 428 13.03 -5.38 29.74
N GLU A 429 11.74 -5.04 29.82
CA GLU A 429 10.65 -6.00 29.85
C GLU A 429 9.81 -5.92 28.56
N PRO A 430 9.38 -7.06 28.00
CA PRO A 430 8.49 -7.06 26.85
C PRO A 430 7.09 -6.56 27.24
N ILE A 431 6.40 -5.91 26.30
CA ILE A 431 5.08 -5.31 26.55
C ILE A 431 3.96 -6.36 26.69
N ALA A 432 4.17 -7.54 26.10
CA ALA A 432 3.21 -8.64 26.05
C ALA A 432 3.91 -9.97 25.72
N TYR A 433 3.14 -11.05 25.66
CA TYR A 433 3.61 -12.35 25.19
C TYR A 433 2.59 -13.00 24.25
N SER A 434 3.07 -13.68 23.21
CA SER A 434 2.25 -14.60 22.41
C SER A 434 3.08 -15.80 21.96
N PRO A 435 2.73 -17.04 22.34
CA PRO A 435 3.32 -18.23 21.74
C PRO A 435 3.17 -18.24 20.22
N VAL A 436 4.13 -18.84 19.54
CA VAL A 436 3.96 -19.33 18.17
C VAL A 436 3.38 -20.73 18.28
N VAL A 437 2.26 -20.99 17.61
CA VAL A 437 1.50 -22.24 17.71
C VAL A 437 1.34 -22.89 16.36
N LEU A 438 1.17 -24.22 16.37
CA LEU A 438 0.60 -24.93 15.24
C LEU A 438 -0.93 -24.84 15.35
N ALA A 439 -1.53 -23.96 14.56
CA ALA A 439 -2.97 -23.77 14.48
C ALA A 439 -3.59 -24.84 13.58
N VAL A 440 -4.24 -25.83 14.18
CA VAL A 440 -4.75 -27.03 13.50
C VAL A 440 -6.26 -26.97 13.35
N PRO A 441 -6.84 -27.27 12.17
CA PRO A 441 -8.29 -27.42 12.02
C PRO A 441 -8.84 -28.41 13.04
N GLU A 442 -9.98 -28.08 13.67
CA GLU A 442 -10.55 -28.89 14.77
C GLU A 442 -10.76 -30.37 14.37
N VAL A 443 -11.04 -30.64 13.10
CA VAL A 443 -11.21 -31.98 12.54
C VAL A 443 -9.93 -32.84 12.57
N LEU A 444 -8.75 -32.20 12.59
CA LEU A 444 -7.43 -32.86 12.63
C LEU A 444 -6.86 -32.96 14.06
N ARG A 445 -7.62 -32.56 15.09
CA ARG A 445 -7.19 -32.56 16.50
C ARG A 445 -6.75 -33.94 17.04
N ALA A 446 -7.27 -35.02 16.49
CA ALA A 446 -7.15 -36.34 17.11
C ALA A 446 -5.68 -36.78 17.28
N GLY A 447 -5.25 -36.95 18.53
CA GLY A 447 -3.88 -37.38 18.86
C GLY A 447 -2.86 -36.26 19.03
N LEU A 448 -3.28 -35.00 18.94
CA LEU A 448 -2.45 -33.83 19.26
C LEU A 448 -2.67 -33.41 20.72
N GLU A 449 -1.63 -33.56 21.55
CA GLU A 449 -1.64 -32.96 22.88
C GLU A 449 -1.40 -31.45 22.74
N PRO A 450 -2.12 -30.59 23.48
CA PRO A 450 -1.92 -29.15 23.37
C PRO A 450 -0.47 -28.72 23.69
N THR A 451 0.19 -29.36 24.66
CA THR A 451 1.51 -28.93 25.16
C THR A 451 2.40 -30.13 25.45
N GLY A 452 3.71 -29.95 25.62
CA GLY A 452 4.63 -31.02 26.05
C GLY A 452 5.28 -31.79 24.90
N GLN A 453 5.26 -31.23 23.69
CA GLN A 453 5.79 -31.84 22.47
C GLN A 453 6.65 -30.82 21.72
N SER A 454 7.71 -31.29 21.05
CA SER A 454 8.45 -30.47 20.08
C SER A 454 7.62 -30.23 18.82
N LEU A 455 7.95 -29.21 18.02
CA LEU A 455 7.29 -28.96 16.75
C LEU A 455 7.38 -30.19 15.84
N SER A 456 8.55 -30.81 15.72
CA SER A 456 8.74 -32.05 14.95
C SER A 456 7.82 -33.18 15.40
N GLN A 457 7.58 -33.34 16.70
CA GLN A 457 6.65 -34.34 17.24
C GLN A 457 5.19 -34.00 16.90
N LEU A 458 4.80 -32.73 16.96
CA LEU A 458 3.47 -32.25 16.58
C LEU A 458 3.20 -32.48 15.07
N LEU A 459 4.16 -32.16 14.21
CA LEU A 459 4.05 -32.39 12.77
C LEU A 459 3.92 -33.88 12.44
N THR A 460 4.72 -34.73 13.10
CA THR A 460 4.61 -36.18 12.93
C THR A 460 3.27 -36.73 13.46
N ALA A 461 2.71 -36.14 14.51
CA ALA A 461 1.39 -36.50 15.01
C ALA A 461 0.27 -36.07 14.05
N LEU A 462 0.38 -34.88 13.46
CA LEU A 462 -0.54 -34.35 12.46
C LEU A 462 -0.56 -35.23 11.19
N GLU A 463 0.60 -35.61 10.66
CA GLU A 463 0.72 -36.50 9.50
C GLU A 463 0.13 -37.89 9.77
N ARG A 464 0.26 -38.40 11.01
CA ARG A 464 -0.38 -39.66 11.42
C ARG A 464 -1.90 -39.54 11.55
N ALA A 465 -2.42 -38.36 11.88
CA ALA A 465 -3.85 -38.12 12.01
C ALA A 465 -4.53 -38.06 10.64
N ASP A 466 -3.95 -37.36 9.67
CA ASP A 466 -4.32 -37.43 8.25
C ASP A 466 -3.06 -37.23 7.38
N SER A 467 -2.75 -38.21 6.52
CA SER A 467 -1.59 -38.14 5.62
C SER A 467 -1.75 -37.08 4.51
N ARG A 468 -2.92 -36.44 4.39
CA ARG A 468 -3.20 -35.30 3.51
C ARG A 468 -3.20 -33.97 4.27
N ALA A 469 -2.86 -33.96 5.56
CA ALA A 469 -2.71 -32.72 6.30
C ALA A 469 -1.55 -31.91 5.71
N GLU A 470 -1.77 -30.62 5.59
CA GLU A 470 -0.83 -29.67 5.03
C GLU A 470 -0.36 -28.73 6.12
N VAL A 471 0.93 -28.37 6.10
CA VAL A 471 1.53 -27.46 7.07
C VAL A 471 2.01 -26.23 6.34
N HIS A 472 1.48 -25.09 6.74
CA HIS A 472 1.77 -23.79 6.13
C HIS A 472 2.48 -22.89 7.13
N ARG A 473 3.36 -22.02 6.63
CA ARG A 473 4.08 -21.00 7.40
C ARG A 473 4.15 -19.72 6.54
N PRO A 474 4.08 -18.52 7.13
CA PRO A 474 4.39 -17.30 6.41
C PRO A 474 5.87 -17.27 5.99
N ASP A 475 6.23 -16.26 5.21
CA ASP A 475 7.61 -15.99 4.82
C ASP A 475 8.49 -15.63 6.04
N PRO A 476 9.56 -16.40 6.35
CA PRO A 476 10.50 -16.10 7.44
C PRO A 476 11.22 -14.76 7.31
N GLU A 477 11.34 -14.19 6.10
CA GLU A 477 12.00 -12.90 5.90
C GLU A 477 11.10 -11.70 6.26
N PHE A 478 9.79 -11.93 6.33
CA PHE A 478 8.80 -10.86 6.54
C PHE A 478 8.30 -10.72 7.98
N THR A 479 8.26 -11.80 8.76
CA THR A 479 7.76 -11.74 10.14
C THR A 479 8.62 -12.56 11.09
N ASP A 480 8.82 -12.04 12.29
CA ASP A 480 9.55 -12.75 13.34
C ASP A 480 8.84 -14.04 13.76
N ALA A 481 7.51 -14.06 13.74
CA ALA A 481 6.75 -15.27 14.06
C ALA A 481 7.07 -16.42 13.10
N ALA A 482 7.19 -16.13 11.80
CA ALA A 482 7.57 -17.11 10.80
C ALA A 482 9.04 -17.53 10.96
N LEU A 483 9.94 -16.59 11.24
CA LEU A 483 11.34 -16.90 11.50
C LEU A 483 11.50 -17.82 12.71
N LEU A 484 10.85 -17.50 13.84
CA LEU A 484 10.88 -18.32 15.05
C LEU A 484 10.27 -19.70 14.81
N ALA A 485 9.14 -19.80 14.08
CA ALA A 485 8.62 -21.09 13.65
C ALA A 485 9.65 -21.91 12.85
N THR A 486 10.41 -21.25 11.98
CA THR A 486 11.47 -21.87 11.16
C THR A 486 12.62 -22.37 12.01
N THR A 487 13.01 -21.64 13.07
CA THR A 487 14.04 -22.12 14.00
C THR A 487 13.65 -23.48 14.62
N GLY A 488 12.38 -23.66 14.99
CA GLY A 488 11.89 -24.94 15.50
C GLY A 488 11.67 -26.01 14.41
N LEU A 489 11.38 -25.62 13.17
CA LEU A 489 11.30 -26.55 12.04
C LEU A 489 12.67 -27.16 11.72
N TYR A 490 13.74 -26.37 11.80
CA TYR A 490 15.10 -26.82 11.52
C TYR A 490 15.70 -27.53 12.73
N GLY A 491 15.43 -27.06 13.94
CA GLY A 491 15.97 -27.63 15.17
C GLY A 491 17.51 -27.78 15.13
N ASP A 492 18.06 -28.63 16.00
CA ASP A 492 19.52 -28.85 16.08
C ASP A 492 20.05 -29.89 15.06
N GLU A 493 19.18 -30.70 14.45
CA GLU A 493 19.56 -31.87 13.63
C GLU A 493 18.86 -31.96 12.26
N ALA A 494 17.88 -31.09 11.94
CA ALA A 494 17.16 -31.20 10.67
C ALA A 494 17.89 -30.49 9.53
N ASP A 495 17.89 -31.14 8.36
CA ASP A 495 18.32 -30.58 7.10
C ASP A 495 17.28 -29.53 6.66
N ALA A 496 17.66 -28.25 6.60
CA ALA A 496 16.80 -27.14 6.20
C ALA A 496 16.04 -27.44 4.91
N ARG A 497 16.70 -28.09 3.93
CA ARG A 497 16.06 -28.52 2.68
C ARG A 497 14.95 -29.53 2.91
N ARG A 498 15.16 -30.52 3.78
CA ARG A 498 14.14 -31.52 4.10
C ARG A 498 12.96 -30.88 4.84
N ALA A 499 13.23 -29.95 5.75
CA ALA A 499 12.19 -29.24 6.49
C ALA A 499 11.31 -28.40 5.55
N GLU A 500 11.92 -27.62 4.65
CA GLU A 500 11.19 -26.82 3.65
C GLU A 500 10.43 -27.70 2.64
N GLN A 501 10.97 -28.87 2.26
CA GLN A 501 10.24 -29.86 1.44
C GLN A 501 9.01 -30.46 2.14
N GLY A 502 8.99 -30.48 3.48
CA GLY A 502 7.88 -31.00 4.28
C GLY A 502 6.72 -30.02 4.45
N LEU A 503 6.90 -28.74 4.09
CA LEU A 503 5.85 -27.74 4.12
C LEU A 503 4.98 -27.82 2.86
N ALA A 504 3.70 -27.51 3.01
CA ALA A 504 2.80 -27.39 1.88
C ALA A 504 3.22 -26.18 1.04
N ARG A 505 3.68 -26.46 -0.19
CA ARG A 505 4.22 -25.43 -1.08
C ARG A 505 3.11 -24.52 -1.58
N THR A 506 2.99 -23.34 -0.99
CA THR A 506 2.46 -22.17 -1.70
C THR A 506 3.55 -21.68 -2.65
N GLU A 507 3.23 -21.48 -3.92
CA GLU A 507 4.22 -21.03 -4.92
C GLU A 507 4.78 -19.62 -4.62
N ARG A 508 4.17 -18.90 -3.68
CA ARG A 508 4.75 -17.77 -2.96
C ARG A 508 4.28 -17.81 -1.50
N PRO A 509 5.19 -17.84 -0.50
CA PRO A 509 4.80 -17.73 0.91
C PRO A 509 4.05 -16.42 1.15
N GLU A 510 3.00 -16.45 1.99
CA GLU A 510 2.31 -15.23 2.39
C GLU A 510 3.20 -14.42 3.37
N PRO A 511 3.24 -13.08 3.27
CA PRO A 511 4.21 -12.27 4.01
C PRO A 511 3.82 -12.06 5.49
N SER A 512 2.71 -12.61 5.98
CA SER A 512 2.29 -12.50 7.38
C SER A 512 1.33 -13.62 7.75
N ALA A 513 1.21 -13.93 9.04
CA ALA A 513 0.28 -14.93 9.54
C ALA A 513 -1.19 -14.54 9.30
N VAL A 514 -1.52 -13.24 9.41
CA VAL A 514 -2.88 -12.75 9.08
C VAL A 514 -3.24 -13.09 7.63
N ARG A 515 -2.33 -12.81 6.68
CA ARG A 515 -2.57 -13.10 5.26
C ARG A 515 -2.60 -14.59 4.97
N LEU A 516 -1.69 -15.36 5.58
CA LEU A 516 -1.69 -16.81 5.45
C LEU A 516 -3.06 -17.39 5.85
N LEU A 517 -3.55 -17.06 7.05
CA LEU A 517 -4.83 -17.59 7.54
C LEU A 517 -6.03 -17.15 6.69
N CYS A 518 -5.92 -16.03 5.96
CA CYS A 518 -6.94 -15.60 5.01
C CYS A 518 -6.85 -16.28 3.64
N ALA A 519 -5.65 -16.72 3.23
CA ALA A 519 -5.40 -17.45 1.98
C ALA A 519 -5.77 -18.95 2.09
N LEU A 520 -5.82 -19.50 3.29
CA LEU A 520 -6.36 -20.83 3.60
C LEU A 520 -7.91 -20.79 3.48
N PRO A 521 -8.53 -21.17 2.35
CA PRO A 521 -8.39 -22.41 1.60
C PRO A 521 -7.82 -22.17 0.20
N GLY A 522 -6.79 -22.92 -0.18
CA GLY A 522 -6.29 -22.93 -1.56
C GLY A 522 -7.44 -23.08 -2.58
N SER A 523 -7.25 -22.51 -3.77
CA SER A 523 -8.19 -22.17 -4.85
C SER A 523 -9.24 -23.22 -5.33
N GLY A 524 -9.89 -23.98 -4.45
CA GLY A 524 -10.77 -25.10 -4.79
C GLY A 524 -11.87 -25.43 -3.78
N ASP A 525 -11.64 -25.30 -2.46
CA ASP A 525 -12.63 -25.68 -1.44
C ASP A 525 -13.19 -24.46 -0.66
N ALA A 526 -14.45 -24.54 -0.24
CA ALA A 526 -15.13 -23.46 0.48
C ALA A 526 -14.70 -23.34 1.96
N VAL A 527 -14.07 -24.37 2.53
CA VAL A 527 -13.58 -24.44 3.91
C VAL A 527 -12.28 -25.25 3.92
N ASP A 528 -11.21 -24.72 4.51
CA ASP A 528 -9.93 -25.44 4.65
C ASP A 528 -9.93 -26.39 5.85
N ASP A 529 -10.12 -27.69 5.59
CA ASP A 529 -10.13 -28.75 6.61
C ASP A 529 -8.78 -29.47 6.76
N ARG A 530 -7.77 -29.09 5.97
CA ARG A 530 -6.48 -29.79 5.86
C ARG A 530 -5.25 -28.95 6.18
N GLY A 531 -5.33 -27.63 6.07
CA GLY A 531 -4.23 -26.70 6.32
C GLY A 531 -4.07 -26.33 7.80
N ALA A 532 -3.07 -26.92 8.44
CA ALA A 532 -2.49 -26.41 9.68
C ALA A 532 -1.54 -25.24 9.37
N ALA A 533 -1.45 -24.26 10.26
CA ALA A 533 -0.63 -23.06 10.06
C ALA A 533 0.23 -22.74 11.29
N LEU A 534 1.49 -22.41 11.06
CA LEU A 534 2.40 -21.90 12.08
C LEU A 534 2.23 -20.39 12.23
N VAL A 535 1.57 -19.95 13.31
CA VAL A 535 1.11 -18.56 13.49
C VAL A 535 1.19 -18.12 14.95
N PRO A 536 1.21 -16.81 15.24
CA PRO A 536 1.04 -16.31 16.59
C PRO A 536 -0.34 -16.67 17.18
N GLU A 537 -0.37 -17.13 18.43
CA GLU A 537 -1.61 -17.52 19.11
C GLU A 537 -2.64 -16.39 19.20
N PHE A 538 -2.21 -15.13 19.41
CA PHE A 538 -3.13 -14.01 19.58
C PHE A 538 -4.08 -13.82 18.38
N LEU A 539 -3.68 -14.25 17.18
CA LEU A 539 -4.52 -14.23 15.96
C LEU A 539 -5.70 -15.20 16.02
N LEU A 540 -5.60 -16.27 16.81
CA LEU A 540 -6.69 -17.22 17.02
C LEU A 540 -7.81 -16.65 17.90
N LYS A 541 -7.50 -15.64 18.73
CA LYS A 541 -8.49 -14.93 19.57
C LYS A 541 -9.01 -13.65 18.90
N SER A 542 -8.11 -12.74 18.51
CA SER A 542 -8.48 -11.43 17.92
C SER A 542 -9.34 -11.57 16.67
N GLY A 543 -9.17 -12.68 15.95
CA GLY A 543 -9.85 -12.95 14.70
C GLY A 543 -9.20 -12.19 13.54
N ILE A 544 -9.04 -12.89 12.42
CA ILE A 544 -8.54 -12.30 11.18
C ILE A 544 -9.67 -11.55 10.45
N GLY A 545 -9.37 -10.38 9.88
CA GLY A 545 -10.33 -9.46 9.23
C GLY A 545 -10.90 -9.91 7.89
N CYS A 546 -10.75 -11.18 7.51
CA CYS A 546 -11.26 -11.75 6.26
C CYS A 546 -12.57 -12.53 6.43
N HIS A 547 -13.21 -12.89 5.30
CA HIS A 547 -14.57 -13.39 5.23
C HIS A 547 -14.79 -14.67 6.10
N PRO A 548 -15.82 -14.74 6.98
CA PRO A 548 -15.96 -15.85 7.93
C PRO A 548 -16.19 -17.24 7.32
N VAL A 549 -16.82 -17.31 6.14
CA VAL A 549 -17.27 -18.57 5.52
C VAL A 549 -16.10 -19.45 5.05
N THR A 550 -14.91 -18.89 4.87
CA THR A 550 -13.71 -19.64 4.44
C THR A 550 -12.88 -20.19 5.60
N ARG A 551 -13.22 -19.85 6.85
CA ARG A 551 -12.41 -20.17 8.02
C ARG A 551 -12.90 -21.43 8.73
N ALA A 552 -12.10 -22.49 8.67
CA ALA A 552 -12.24 -23.57 9.63
C ALA A 552 -11.83 -23.09 11.02
N ARG A 553 -12.57 -23.56 12.03
CA ARG A 553 -12.19 -23.36 13.43
C ARG A 553 -10.88 -24.09 13.71
N ARG A 554 -9.97 -23.42 14.40
CA ARG A 554 -8.63 -23.95 14.71
C ARG A 554 -8.38 -24.02 16.20
N ILE A 555 -7.62 -25.03 16.60
CA ILE A 555 -7.08 -25.20 17.95
C ILE A 555 -5.58 -24.91 17.94
N ALA A 556 -5.05 -24.46 19.08
CA ALA A 556 -3.62 -24.26 19.24
C ALA A 556 -2.94 -25.52 19.80
N ALA A 557 -1.90 -25.99 19.11
CA ALA A 557 -0.88 -26.86 19.69
C ALA A 557 0.41 -26.04 19.89
N TYR A 558 0.99 -26.13 21.08
CA TYR A 558 2.07 -25.28 21.58
C TYR A 558 3.38 -26.07 21.57
N PRO A 559 4.25 -25.89 20.56
CA PRO A 559 5.57 -26.52 20.53
C PRO A 559 6.48 -25.99 21.67
N ASP A 560 7.14 -26.89 22.38
CA ASP A 560 8.01 -26.55 23.52
C ASP A 560 9.38 -25.96 23.09
N ASP A 561 9.75 -26.15 21.82
CA ASP A 561 11.05 -25.82 21.23
C ASP A 561 11.02 -24.60 20.29
N VAL A 562 9.87 -23.96 20.12
CA VAL A 562 9.72 -22.72 19.35
C VAL A 562 9.61 -21.53 20.32
N PRO A 563 10.49 -20.52 20.21
CA PRO A 563 10.34 -19.30 21.01
C PRO A 563 9.00 -18.59 20.75
N GLY A 564 8.41 -18.04 21.80
CA GLY A 564 7.24 -17.17 21.67
C GLY A 564 7.63 -15.74 21.31
N LEU A 565 6.67 -14.97 20.83
CA LEU A 565 6.82 -13.52 20.65
C LEU A 565 6.88 -12.84 22.02
N GLU A 566 7.91 -12.02 22.19
CA GLU A 566 8.12 -11.13 23.32
C GLU A 566 8.32 -9.71 22.78
N PRO A 567 7.24 -9.04 22.33
CA PRO A 567 7.37 -7.75 21.67
C PRO A 567 8.09 -6.74 22.57
N ALA A 568 9.16 -6.15 22.06
CA ALA A 568 9.99 -5.21 22.80
C ALA A 568 9.60 -3.78 22.46
N PHE A 569 9.59 -2.87 23.44
CA PHE A 569 9.43 -1.45 23.17
C PHE A 569 10.82 -0.83 23.01
N VAL A 570 11.17 -0.37 21.81
CA VAL A 570 12.50 0.19 21.52
C VAL A 570 12.37 1.65 21.13
N ARG A 571 12.97 2.55 21.93
CA ARG A 571 13.11 3.95 21.52
C ARG A 571 14.24 4.05 20.50
N VAL A 572 13.98 4.79 19.41
CA VAL A 572 14.97 5.01 18.34
C VAL A 572 15.38 6.48 18.34
N ARG A 573 16.68 6.72 18.54
CA ARG A 573 17.27 8.07 18.54
C ARG A 573 18.10 8.29 17.30
N TRP A 574 17.77 9.32 16.55
CA TRP A 574 18.47 9.69 15.32
C TRP A 574 19.48 10.80 15.60
N GLU A 575 20.73 10.62 15.19
CA GLU A 575 21.76 11.66 15.22
C GLU A 575 21.31 12.85 14.35
N ASP A 576 21.60 14.07 14.80
CA ASP A 576 21.13 15.34 14.21
C ASP A 576 19.59 15.55 14.18
N GLY A 577 18.82 14.70 14.86
CA GLY A 577 17.36 14.78 15.02
C GLY A 577 16.87 15.72 16.13
N ASP A 578 17.63 16.76 16.48
CA ASP A 578 17.49 17.43 17.79
C ASP A 578 16.39 18.50 17.90
N ARG A 579 15.79 18.93 16.77
CA ARG A 579 14.88 20.10 16.75
C ARG A 579 13.69 19.98 17.70
N ASP A 580 13.16 18.77 17.86
CA ASP A 580 12.01 18.44 18.69
C ASP A 580 12.27 17.24 19.62
N ALA A 581 13.54 16.90 19.87
CA ALA A 581 13.94 15.71 20.61
C ALA A 581 13.29 15.61 22.01
N ALA A 582 13.28 16.71 22.78
CA ALA A 582 12.67 16.69 24.11
C ALA A 582 11.15 16.47 24.08
N ALA A 583 10.46 16.98 23.04
CA ALA A 583 9.02 16.78 22.89
C ALA A 583 8.70 15.37 22.39
N ARG A 584 9.55 14.79 21.52
CA ARG A 584 9.47 13.40 21.09
C ARG A 584 9.70 12.44 22.25
N ASP A 585 10.74 12.66 23.04
CA ASP A 585 11.05 11.85 24.22
C ASP A 585 9.87 11.77 25.19
N ASP A 586 9.33 12.93 25.55
CA ASP A 586 8.19 13.05 26.46
C ASP A 586 6.91 12.41 25.86
N ALA A 587 6.73 12.48 24.55
CA ALA A 587 5.63 11.78 23.88
C ALA A 587 5.84 10.25 23.87
N VAL A 588 7.06 9.76 23.62
CA VAL A 588 7.40 8.33 23.68
C VAL A 588 7.24 7.80 25.10
N ASP A 589 7.69 8.53 26.13
CA ASP A 589 7.53 8.16 27.54
C ASP A 589 6.06 7.99 27.94
N ARG A 590 5.20 8.93 27.52
CA ARG A 590 3.75 8.83 27.77
C ARG A 590 3.13 7.65 27.05
N PHE A 591 3.46 7.45 25.77
CA PHE A 591 2.91 6.34 25.01
C PHE A 591 3.33 5.00 25.62
N HIS A 592 4.61 4.84 25.97
CA HIS A 592 5.13 3.67 26.67
C HIS A 592 4.41 3.41 28.00
N THR A 593 4.27 4.45 28.83
CA THR A 593 3.60 4.36 30.14
C THR A 593 2.15 3.94 30.00
N TRP A 594 1.43 4.46 29.00
CA TRP A 594 0.04 4.09 28.76
C TRP A 594 -0.07 2.66 28.19
N LEU A 595 0.79 2.30 27.24
CA LEU A 595 0.78 1.00 26.56
C LEU A 595 1.05 -0.16 27.53
N THR A 596 1.98 0.04 28.47
CA THR A 596 2.32 -0.94 29.52
C THR A 596 1.40 -0.85 30.76
N GLY A 597 0.58 0.20 30.83
CA GLY A 597 -0.42 0.42 31.88
C GLY A 597 -1.67 -0.45 31.73
N ASP A 598 -2.68 -0.19 32.56
CA ASP A 598 -3.90 -1.01 32.58
C ASP A 598 -4.72 -0.90 31.30
N ASP A 599 -4.84 0.31 30.72
CA ASP A 599 -5.60 0.56 29.49
C ASP A 599 -4.93 -0.12 28.28
N GLY A 600 -3.62 0.07 28.09
CA GLY A 600 -2.89 -0.58 27.01
C GLY A 600 -2.91 -2.11 27.13
N ARG A 601 -2.70 -2.65 28.34
CA ARG A 601 -2.81 -4.11 28.59
C ARG A 601 -4.21 -4.65 28.32
N LYS A 602 -5.25 -3.86 28.56
CA LYS A 602 -6.62 -4.24 28.20
C LYS A 602 -6.77 -4.39 26.68
N VAL A 603 -6.31 -3.42 25.89
CA VAL A 603 -6.34 -3.50 24.42
C VAL A 603 -5.57 -4.71 23.92
N LEU A 604 -4.36 -4.94 24.44
CA LEU A 604 -3.56 -6.12 24.11
C LEU A 604 -4.29 -7.43 24.50
N GLY A 605 -4.99 -7.47 25.63
CA GLY A 605 -5.80 -8.61 26.05
C GLY A 605 -7.01 -8.89 25.16
N GLU A 606 -7.69 -7.84 24.68
CA GLU A 606 -8.76 -7.93 23.67
C GLU A 606 -8.24 -8.53 22.36
N HIS A 607 -6.98 -8.20 22.01
CA HIS A 607 -6.28 -8.79 20.86
C HIS A 607 -5.69 -10.19 21.12
N GLY A 608 -5.80 -10.73 22.35
CA GLY A 608 -5.39 -12.10 22.67
C GLY A 608 -3.96 -12.29 23.15
N PHE A 609 -3.28 -11.21 23.51
CA PHE A 609 -1.97 -11.30 24.14
C PHE A 609 -2.05 -11.84 25.58
N ARG A 610 -0.92 -12.40 26.01
CA ARG A 610 -0.67 -12.92 27.36
C ARG A 610 0.22 -11.97 28.16
N SER A 611 0.21 -12.17 29.48
CA SER A 611 1.13 -11.51 30.39
C SER A 611 2.58 -11.79 29.98
N PRO A 612 3.46 -10.77 29.93
CA PRO A 612 4.89 -10.94 29.68
C PRO A 612 5.65 -11.59 30.84
N THR A 613 5.00 -11.75 32.01
CA THR A 613 5.61 -12.32 33.21
C THR A 613 4.76 -13.43 33.81
N GLY A 614 5.35 -14.19 34.74
CA GLY A 614 4.68 -15.27 35.45
C GLY A 614 4.34 -16.47 34.55
N GLU A 615 3.17 -17.07 34.76
CA GLU A 615 2.69 -18.25 34.02
C GLU A 615 2.11 -17.93 32.62
N ARG A 616 2.37 -16.73 32.09
CA ARG A 616 1.92 -16.29 30.76
C ARG A 616 0.41 -16.51 30.55
N GLY A 617 -0.41 -16.14 31.54
CA GLY A 617 -1.86 -16.17 31.42
C GLY A 617 -2.37 -15.13 30.40
N LEU A 618 -3.55 -15.36 29.82
CA LEU A 618 -4.21 -14.37 28.95
C LEU A 618 -4.42 -13.05 29.71
N LEU A 619 -4.13 -11.90 29.08
CA LEU A 619 -4.32 -10.58 29.70
C LEU A 619 -5.80 -10.28 29.95
N ASP A 620 -6.67 -10.69 29.02
CA ASP A 620 -8.11 -10.67 29.21
C ASP A 620 -8.55 -12.00 29.85
N ALA A 621 -8.80 -11.92 31.16
CA ALA A 621 -9.08 -13.04 32.04
C ALA A 621 -10.56 -13.46 32.09
N ALA A 622 -11.44 -12.87 31.26
CA ALA A 622 -12.88 -13.10 31.35
C ALA A 622 -13.24 -14.58 31.12
N GLU A 623 -12.78 -15.18 30.01
CA GLU A 623 -12.96 -16.59 29.66
C GLU A 623 -11.83 -17.06 28.71
N VAL A 624 -11.35 -18.30 28.86
CA VAL A 624 -10.39 -18.91 27.92
C VAL A 624 -11.13 -19.31 26.65
N PRO A 625 -10.79 -18.75 25.47
CA PRO A 625 -11.43 -19.14 24.22
C PRO A 625 -11.29 -20.64 23.96
N GLU A 626 -12.38 -21.27 23.52
CA GLU A 626 -12.37 -22.69 23.20
C GLU A 626 -11.40 -22.98 22.03
N GLY A 627 -10.41 -23.84 22.29
CA GLY A 627 -9.29 -24.12 21.40
C GLY A 627 -7.94 -23.60 21.91
N LEU A 628 -7.93 -22.76 22.96
CA LEU A 628 -6.73 -22.25 23.64
C LEU A 628 -6.59 -22.82 25.06
N THR A 629 -5.40 -22.68 25.64
CA THR A 629 -5.11 -23.04 27.03
C THR A 629 -5.08 -21.81 27.94
N GLY A 630 -5.41 -21.97 29.22
CA GLY A 630 -5.45 -20.85 30.19
C GLY A 630 -4.06 -20.28 30.52
N SER A 631 -3.05 -21.13 30.58
CA SER A 631 -1.64 -20.77 30.78
C SER A 631 -0.73 -21.61 29.91
N VAL A 632 0.43 -21.06 29.58
CA VAL A 632 1.44 -21.69 28.73
C VAL A 632 2.78 -21.60 29.43
N ARG A 633 3.57 -22.67 29.40
CA ARG A 633 4.93 -22.63 29.94
C ARG A 633 5.77 -21.70 29.08
N PRO A 634 6.59 -20.81 29.68
CA PRO A 634 7.49 -19.97 28.89
C PRO A 634 8.41 -20.85 28.03
N ALA A 635 8.36 -20.65 26.71
CA ALA A 635 9.35 -21.20 25.80
C ALA A 635 10.73 -20.56 26.06
N ARG A 636 11.80 -21.12 25.47
CA ARG A 636 13.11 -20.44 25.47
C ARG A 636 12.99 -19.10 24.75
N ALA A 637 13.72 -18.10 25.22
CA ALA A 637 13.84 -16.83 24.51
C ALA A 637 14.48 -17.05 23.13
N ALA A 638 14.12 -16.19 22.18
CA ALA A 638 14.73 -16.20 20.85
C ALA A 638 16.24 -15.91 20.95
N ASP A 639 17.04 -16.63 20.17
CA ASP A 639 18.49 -16.44 20.11
C ASP A 639 18.87 -15.75 18.78
N PRO A 640 19.53 -14.59 18.81
CA PRO A 640 19.83 -13.81 17.60
C PRO A 640 20.74 -14.57 16.63
N THR A 641 21.70 -15.35 17.15
CA THR A 641 22.64 -16.10 16.30
C THR A 641 21.98 -17.27 15.59
N THR A 642 20.98 -17.87 16.22
CA THR A 642 20.16 -18.93 15.64
C THR A 642 19.24 -18.35 14.59
N MET A 643 18.59 -17.21 14.84
CA MET A 643 17.75 -16.50 13.86
C MET A 643 18.52 -16.15 12.59
N ASP A 644 19.71 -15.54 12.70
CA ASP A 644 20.54 -15.21 11.53
C ASP A 644 20.96 -16.46 10.74
N ARG A 645 21.36 -17.53 11.44
CA ARG A 645 21.69 -18.79 10.80
C ARG A 645 20.49 -19.40 10.08
N THR A 646 19.32 -19.38 10.71
CA THR A 646 18.09 -19.90 10.13
C THR A 646 17.65 -19.13 8.89
N LEU A 647 17.78 -17.80 8.86
CA LEU A 647 17.52 -17.02 7.64
C LEU A 647 18.47 -17.39 6.51
N LYS A 648 19.78 -17.52 6.82
CA LYS A 648 20.76 -17.98 5.84
C LYS A 648 20.41 -19.38 5.31
N ASP A 649 20.20 -20.33 6.22
CA ASP A 649 19.85 -21.71 5.89
C ASP A 649 18.52 -21.79 5.11
N TYR A 650 17.58 -20.86 5.34
CA TYR A 650 16.34 -20.74 4.57
C TYR A 650 16.56 -20.29 3.12
N GLY A 651 17.42 -19.30 2.89
CA GLY A 651 17.88 -18.93 1.55
C GLY A 651 18.58 -20.12 0.85
N ASP A 652 19.48 -20.79 1.58
CA ASP A 652 20.28 -21.91 1.06
C ASP A 652 19.49 -23.22 0.88
N ALA A 653 18.36 -23.41 1.58
CA ALA A 653 17.58 -24.65 1.60
C ALA A 653 17.12 -25.09 0.20
N HIS A 654 16.85 -24.12 -0.67
CA HIS A 654 16.40 -24.34 -2.04
C HIS A 654 17.58 -24.68 -3.00
N GLY A 655 18.83 -24.53 -2.56
CA GLY A 655 20.04 -24.76 -3.36
C GLY A 655 20.38 -23.57 -4.26
N PRO A 656 21.53 -23.60 -4.95
CA PRO A 656 22.00 -22.46 -5.74
C PRO A 656 21.02 -22.10 -6.86
N GLY A 657 20.84 -20.81 -7.10
CA GLY A 657 19.92 -20.26 -8.08
C GLY A 657 20.27 -20.60 -9.52
N ARG A 658 19.27 -20.50 -10.40
CA ARG A 658 19.42 -20.55 -11.85
C ARG A 658 18.73 -19.36 -12.51
N VAL A 659 19.48 -18.38 -13.01
CA VAL A 659 18.90 -17.15 -13.60
C VAL A 659 19.30 -17.00 -15.06
N LEU A 660 18.31 -16.98 -15.96
CA LEU A 660 18.54 -16.69 -17.38
C LEU A 660 18.08 -15.27 -17.70
N TYR A 661 19.02 -14.42 -18.11
CA TYR A 661 18.74 -13.06 -18.56
C TYR A 661 18.55 -13.01 -20.07
N LEU A 662 17.48 -12.39 -20.52
CA LEU A 662 17.23 -12.01 -21.90
C LEU A 662 17.37 -10.49 -21.95
N LEU A 663 18.33 -10.01 -22.74
CA LEU A 663 18.59 -8.60 -22.96
C LEU A 663 18.19 -8.25 -24.39
N ASP A 664 17.11 -7.49 -24.55
CA ASP A 664 16.73 -6.91 -25.84
C ASP A 664 17.88 -6.07 -26.39
N SER A 665 18.47 -6.53 -27.49
CA SER A 665 19.62 -5.91 -28.17
C SER A 665 19.21 -5.35 -29.54
N SER A 666 17.92 -5.12 -29.76
CA SER A 666 17.37 -4.56 -31.00
C SER A 666 17.69 -3.07 -31.17
N GLY A 667 17.54 -2.57 -32.39
CA GLY A 667 17.88 -1.20 -32.76
C GLY A 667 17.14 -0.12 -31.97
N SER A 668 15.93 -0.42 -31.46
CA SER A 668 15.13 0.49 -30.63
C SER A 668 15.81 0.80 -29.29
N MET A 669 16.64 -0.12 -28.79
CA MET A 669 17.36 -0.01 -27.52
C MET A 669 18.55 0.96 -27.58
N ALA A 670 18.95 1.46 -28.76
CA ALA A 670 20.11 2.35 -28.92
C ALA A 670 20.07 3.60 -28.01
N GLY A 671 18.87 4.17 -27.78
CA GLY A 671 18.69 5.32 -26.89
C GLY A 671 18.67 4.98 -25.39
N ARG A 672 18.70 3.68 -25.04
CA ARG A 672 18.57 3.12 -23.68
C ARG A 672 19.65 2.08 -23.38
N TRP A 673 20.76 2.11 -24.12
CA TRP A 673 21.83 1.12 -24.00
C TRP A 673 22.92 1.53 -23.00
N ASP A 674 23.37 2.78 -23.11
CA ASP A 674 24.55 3.24 -22.39
C ASP A 674 24.25 3.69 -20.95
N GLY A 675 25.23 3.47 -20.07
CA GLY A 675 25.22 3.97 -18.69
C GLY A 675 24.56 3.03 -17.67
N PRO A 676 24.57 3.41 -16.37
CA PRO A 676 24.04 2.57 -15.30
C PRO A 676 22.54 2.24 -15.45
N SER A 677 21.76 3.17 -15.99
CA SER A 677 20.32 2.97 -16.25
C SER A 677 20.02 2.38 -17.64
N GLY A 678 21.05 2.04 -18.42
CA GLY A 678 20.91 1.37 -19.70
C GLY A 678 20.78 -0.15 -19.55
N GLY A 679 20.36 -0.84 -20.60
CA GLY A 679 20.10 -2.30 -20.58
C GLY A 679 21.17 -3.14 -19.87
N PRO A 680 22.43 -3.15 -20.35
CA PRO A 680 23.53 -3.83 -19.68
C PRO A 680 23.81 -3.32 -18.25
N GLY A 681 23.70 -2.01 -18.01
CA GLY A 681 23.95 -1.39 -16.72
C GLY A 681 22.95 -1.84 -15.64
N ILE A 682 21.68 -2.01 -16.00
CA ILE A 682 20.64 -2.54 -15.12
C ILE A 682 20.95 -3.99 -14.73
N LEU A 683 21.32 -4.84 -15.69
CA LEU A 683 21.67 -6.24 -15.39
C LEU A 683 22.91 -6.37 -14.51
N LYS A 684 23.93 -5.51 -14.69
CA LYS A 684 25.12 -5.51 -13.81
C LYS A 684 24.78 -5.24 -12.35
N GLN A 685 23.79 -4.38 -12.10
CA GLN A 685 23.36 -4.04 -10.74
C GLN A 685 22.59 -5.17 -10.05
N THR A 686 22.14 -6.20 -10.78
CA THR A 686 21.45 -7.37 -10.20
C THR A 686 22.40 -8.53 -9.92
N LEU A 687 23.61 -8.53 -10.49
CA LEU A 687 24.62 -9.57 -10.29
C LEU A 687 25.02 -9.81 -8.82
N PRO A 688 25.07 -8.81 -7.92
CA PRO A 688 25.36 -9.04 -6.51
C PRO A 688 24.35 -9.96 -5.80
N GLY A 689 23.14 -10.12 -6.34
CA GLY A 689 22.15 -11.07 -5.86
C GLY A 689 22.49 -12.54 -6.19
N LEU A 690 23.55 -12.81 -6.95
CA LEU A 690 23.97 -14.15 -7.35
C LEU A 690 25.30 -14.52 -6.68
N GLY A 691 25.32 -15.68 -6.01
CA GLY A 691 26.49 -16.24 -5.35
C GLY A 691 27.38 -17.11 -6.25
N GLY A 692 28.51 -17.53 -5.69
CA GLY A 692 29.57 -18.24 -6.44
C GLY A 692 29.22 -19.64 -6.95
N GLU A 693 28.13 -20.24 -6.45
CA GLU A 693 27.64 -21.56 -6.88
C GLU A 693 26.36 -21.44 -7.73
N ASP A 694 25.82 -20.23 -7.92
CA ASP A 694 24.66 -19.99 -8.76
C ASP A 694 25.02 -20.15 -10.24
N GLU A 695 24.05 -20.60 -11.03
CA GLU A 695 24.19 -20.70 -12.48
C GLU A 695 23.40 -19.56 -13.13
N TYR A 696 24.02 -18.84 -14.06
CA TYR A 696 23.32 -17.82 -14.82
C TYR A 696 23.92 -17.66 -16.20
N GLY A 697 23.15 -17.07 -17.11
CA GLY A 697 23.56 -16.80 -18.49
C GLY A 697 22.82 -15.59 -19.04
N VAL A 698 23.36 -15.02 -20.13
CA VAL A 698 22.80 -13.82 -20.77
C VAL A 698 22.62 -14.05 -22.26
N TRP A 699 21.40 -13.89 -22.74
CA TRP A 699 21.04 -13.91 -24.16
C TRP A 699 20.80 -12.50 -24.67
N ALA A 700 21.52 -12.10 -25.73
CA ALA A 700 21.15 -10.93 -26.54
C ALA A 700 20.00 -11.31 -27.47
N VAL A 701 18.82 -10.74 -27.24
CA VAL A 701 17.63 -10.95 -28.08
C VAL A 701 17.65 -9.97 -29.24
N HIS A 702 17.77 -10.49 -30.46
CA HIS A 702 17.74 -9.74 -31.72
C HIS A 702 17.51 -10.71 -32.89
N GLY A 703 17.01 -10.18 -34.00
CA GLY A 703 16.68 -10.95 -35.19
C GLY A 703 15.28 -11.55 -35.15
N THR A 704 14.78 -11.90 -36.33
CA THR A 704 13.46 -12.52 -36.52
C THR A 704 13.61 -13.80 -37.36
N GLY A 705 12.84 -14.84 -37.05
CA GLY A 705 12.90 -16.14 -37.75
C GLY A 705 13.65 -17.23 -36.97
N ASP A 706 14.54 -17.99 -37.63
CA ASP A 706 15.17 -19.19 -37.05
C ASP A 706 16.20 -18.90 -35.93
N ARG A 707 16.61 -17.64 -35.75
CA ARG A 707 17.50 -17.19 -34.68
C ARG A 707 16.93 -15.92 -34.05
N THR A 708 16.52 -16.05 -32.81
CA THR A 708 15.83 -15.00 -32.02
C THR A 708 16.76 -14.37 -30.98
N HIS A 709 17.91 -15.01 -30.74
CA HIS A 709 18.90 -14.57 -29.77
C HIS A 709 20.31 -15.10 -30.10
N THR A 710 21.31 -14.53 -29.44
CA THR A 710 22.69 -15.04 -29.37
C THR A 710 23.16 -15.02 -27.92
N GLU A 711 23.98 -15.99 -27.52
CA GLU A 711 24.56 -16.00 -26.17
C GLU A 711 25.63 -14.91 -26.02
N LEU A 712 25.44 -14.00 -25.07
CA LEU A 712 26.45 -13.04 -24.62
C LEU A 712 27.33 -13.65 -23.51
N LEU A 713 26.69 -14.41 -22.63
CA LEU A 713 27.32 -15.21 -21.58
C LEU A 713 26.68 -16.61 -21.65
N GLU A 714 27.52 -17.65 -21.78
CA GLU A 714 27.09 -19.05 -21.72
C GLU A 714 26.36 -19.30 -20.38
N PHE A 715 25.40 -20.23 -20.34
CA PHE A 715 24.71 -20.52 -19.08
C PHE A 715 25.56 -21.45 -18.20
N GLY A 716 26.03 -20.94 -17.06
CA GLY A 716 26.83 -21.73 -16.12
C GLY A 716 27.20 -20.92 -14.87
N THR A 717 28.21 -21.38 -14.15
CA THR A 717 28.76 -20.66 -12.99
C THR A 717 29.85 -19.70 -13.47
N HIS A 718 29.71 -18.41 -13.13
CA HIS A 718 30.63 -17.37 -13.55
C HIS A 718 31.02 -16.48 -12.36
N GLY A 719 32.26 -15.99 -12.38
CA GLY A 719 32.66 -14.91 -11.47
C GLY A 719 32.04 -13.58 -11.93
N ARG A 720 31.64 -12.71 -11.00
CA ARG A 720 30.98 -11.43 -11.31
C ARG A 720 31.68 -10.61 -12.39
N ARG A 721 33.01 -10.52 -12.31
CA ARG A 721 33.82 -9.77 -13.27
C ARG A 721 33.72 -10.32 -14.70
N GLU A 722 33.61 -11.62 -14.87
CA GLU A 722 33.42 -12.26 -16.18
C GLU A 722 32.07 -11.87 -16.80
N ALA A 723 31.02 -11.87 -15.98
CA ALA A 723 29.69 -11.45 -16.41
C ALA A 723 29.62 -9.93 -16.71
N GLU A 724 30.27 -9.10 -15.90
CA GLU A 724 30.40 -7.66 -16.16
C GLU A 724 31.14 -7.39 -17.48
N ASP A 725 32.24 -8.11 -17.75
CA ASP A 725 33.02 -8.01 -18.99
C ASP A 725 32.19 -8.45 -20.21
N ALA A 726 31.37 -9.51 -20.07
CA ALA A 726 30.45 -9.97 -21.13
C ALA A 726 29.37 -8.93 -21.45
N LEU A 727 28.84 -8.25 -20.43
CA LEU A 727 27.87 -7.15 -20.59
C LEU A 727 28.52 -5.87 -21.14
N ASP A 728 29.81 -5.63 -20.89
CA ASP A 728 30.56 -4.48 -21.46
C ASP A 728 30.79 -4.59 -22.97
N VAL A 729 30.90 -5.80 -23.50
CA VAL A 729 31.07 -6.03 -24.95
C VAL A 729 29.73 -6.22 -25.68
N ALA A 730 28.61 -6.19 -24.96
CA ALA A 730 27.29 -6.26 -25.55
C ALA A 730 27.01 -5.01 -26.40
N GLU A 731 26.42 -5.21 -27.58
CA GLU A 731 26.12 -4.13 -28.52
C GLU A 731 24.69 -4.22 -29.05
N VAL A 732 24.08 -3.05 -29.26
CA VAL A 732 22.83 -2.95 -30.01
C VAL A 732 23.07 -3.37 -31.46
N ARG A 733 22.17 -4.20 -31.98
CA ARG A 733 22.15 -4.64 -33.37
C ARG A 733 21.15 -3.80 -34.15
N ASP A 734 21.49 -3.46 -35.39
CA ASP A 734 20.53 -2.89 -36.34
C ASP A 734 19.57 -3.99 -36.84
N ALA A 735 18.70 -4.46 -35.93
CA ALA A 735 17.72 -5.52 -36.12
C ALA A 735 16.55 -5.32 -35.14
N GLU A 736 15.37 -5.85 -35.48
CA GLU A 736 14.23 -5.98 -34.56
C GLU A 736 14.42 -7.21 -33.63
N ALA A 737 13.72 -7.25 -32.50
CA ALA A 737 13.66 -8.41 -31.62
C ALA A 737 12.45 -9.31 -31.91
N ASP A 738 12.59 -10.62 -31.68
CA ASP A 738 11.49 -11.57 -31.67
C ASP A 738 11.20 -12.07 -30.24
N PRO A 739 10.44 -11.29 -29.45
CA PRO A 739 10.12 -11.65 -28.07
C PRO A 739 9.30 -12.95 -27.96
N HIS A 740 8.50 -13.31 -28.99
CA HIS A 740 7.70 -14.54 -28.98
C HIS A 740 8.61 -15.77 -29.00
N GLY A 741 9.52 -15.83 -29.96
CA GLY A 741 10.44 -16.97 -30.09
C GLY A 741 11.44 -17.03 -28.94
N ALA A 742 12.05 -15.90 -28.56
CA ALA A 742 13.04 -15.87 -27.49
C ALA A 742 12.48 -16.35 -26.13
N LEU A 743 11.26 -15.94 -25.77
CA LEU A 743 10.63 -16.38 -24.53
C LEU A 743 10.27 -17.88 -24.56
N LEU A 744 9.83 -18.41 -25.71
CA LEU A 744 9.53 -19.84 -25.84
C LEU A 744 10.80 -20.70 -25.74
N ASP A 745 11.90 -20.24 -26.33
CA ASP A 745 13.20 -20.89 -26.25
C ASP A 745 13.73 -20.87 -24.81
N ALA A 746 13.63 -19.72 -24.12
CA ALA A 746 14.06 -19.57 -22.73
C ALA A 746 13.26 -20.48 -21.78
N LEU A 747 11.94 -20.51 -21.93
CA LEU A 747 11.06 -21.38 -21.15
C LEU A 747 11.35 -22.87 -21.37
N ALA A 748 11.68 -23.27 -22.61
CA ALA A 748 12.07 -24.64 -22.90
C ALA A 748 13.44 -24.96 -22.28
N PHE A 749 14.43 -24.08 -22.47
CA PHE A 749 15.80 -24.22 -22.00
C PHE A 749 15.90 -24.34 -20.47
N MET A 750 15.15 -23.52 -19.74
CA MET A 750 15.16 -23.53 -18.27
C MET A 750 14.40 -24.72 -17.71
N ARG A 751 13.26 -25.09 -18.31
CA ARG A 751 12.45 -26.25 -17.89
C ARG A 751 13.22 -27.56 -18.04
N GLU A 752 14.02 -27.73 -19.09
CA GLU A 752 14.87 -28.92 -19.25
C GLU A 752 15.86 -29.06 -18.09
N ARG A 753 16.42 -27.95 -17.60
CA ARG A 753 17.35 -27.93 -16.46
C ARG A 753 16.67 -28.15 -15.12
N GLY A 754 15.46 -27.64 -14.94
CA GLY A 754 14.64 -27.88 -13.75
C GLY A 754 14.03 -29.28 -13.65
N SER A 755 14.20 -30.13 -14.68
CA SER A 755 13.62 -31.48 -14.68
C SER A 755 14.39 -32.50 -13.85
N GLY A 756 15.62 -32.17 -13.42
CA GLY A 756 16.54 -33.05 -12.70
C GLY A 756 16.74 -32.75 -11.22
N ASP A 757 16.33 -31.57 -10.74
CA ASP A 757 16.45 -31.13 -9.34
C ASP A 757 15.44 -30.00 -9.04
N ASP A 758 15.32 -29.63 -7.76
CA ASP A 758 14.38 -28.62 -7.26
C ASP A 758 15.03 -27.22 -7.10
N ARG A 759 16.16 -26.94 -7.78
CA ARG A 759 16.85 -25.65 -7.63
C ARG A 759 15.98 -24.48 -8.11
N PRO A 760 15.97 -23.33 -7.41
CA PRO A 760 15.14 -22.19 -7.79
C PRO A 760 15.58 -21.62 -9.14
N GLN A 761 14.61 -21.24 -9.96
CA GLN A 761 14.84 -20.77 -11.33
C GLN A 761 14.14 -19.44 -11.60
N LEU A 762 14.73 -18.62 -12.47
CA LEU A 762 14.13 -17.37 -12.93
C LEU A 762 14.55 -17.04 -14.35
N ILE A 763 13.60 -16.55 -15.14
CA ILE A 763 13.84 -15.89 -16.41
C ILE A 763 13.60 -14.39 -16.22
N VAL A 764 14.57 -13.57 -16.57
CA VAL A 764 14.44 -12.10 -16.60
C VAL A 764 14.48 -11.65 -18.05
N TYR A 765 13.46 -10.95 -18.54
CA TYR A 765 13.50 -10.36 -19.88
C TYR A 765 13.41 -8.83 -19.84
N LEU A 766 14.50 -8.17 -20.20
CA LEU A 766 14.65 -6.71 -20.25
C LEU A 766 14.47 -6.17 -21.67
N THR A 767 13.48 -5.29 -21.87
CA THR A 767 13.13 -4.72 -23.19
C THR A 767 12.60 -3.28 -23.05
N ASP A 768 12.59 -2.49 -24.12
CA ASP A 768 11.86 -1.22 -24.17
C ASP A 768 10.39 -1.37 -24.63
N GLY A 769 9.98 -2.58 -25.00
CA GLY A 769 8.62 -2.93 -25.41
C GLY A 769 8.24 -2.44 -26.81
N GLU A 770 9.20 -2.02 -27.64
CA GLU A 770 8.92 -1.57 -29.01
C GLU A 770 8.37 -2.72 -29.88
N ASP A 771 8.95 -3.91 -29.74
CA ASP A 771 8.57 -5.14 -30.45
C ASP A 771 7.36 -5.88 -29.85
N ASP A 772 6.68 -5.31 -28.85
CA ASP A 772 5.48 -5.90 -28.21
C ASP A 772 4.35 -6.20 -29.20
N GLY A 773 4.33 -5.52 -30.36
CA GLY A 773 3.39 -5.80 -31.45
C GLY A 773 3.44 -7.25 -31.96
N ARG A 774 4.58 -7.94 -31.76
CA ARG A 774 4.79 -9.35 -32.10
C ARG A 774 4.17 -10.30 -31.06
N LEU A 775 3.98 -9.84 -29.82
CA LEU A 775 3.28 -10.56 -28.75
C LEU A 775 1.78 -10.26 -28.77
N THR A 776 1.10 -10.58 -29.87
CA THR A 776 -0.36 -10.37 -29.98
C THR A 776 -1.13 -11.64 -30.31
N ARG A 777 -2.38 -11.71 -29.81
CA ARG A 777 -3.35 -12.81 -30.06
C ARG A 777 -2.77 -14.21 -29.79
N LYS A 778 -2.44 -14.95 -30.86
CA LYS A 778 -2.00 -16.35 -30.80
C LYS A 778 -0.60 -16.45 -30.20
N ALA A 779 0.32 -15.56 -30.59
CA ALA A 779 1.70 -15.56 -30.11
C ALA A 779 1.74 -15.33 -28.59
N LEU A 780 1.03 -14.30 -28.11
CA LEU A 780 0.90 -14.03 -26.67
C LEU A 780 0.29 -15.21 -25.92
N LYS A 781 -0.80 -15.79 -26.43
CA LYS A 781 -1.44 -16.95 -25.81
C LYS A 781 -0.47 -18.13 -25.67
N GLU A 782 0.34 -18.39 -26.69
CA GLU A 782 1.30 -19.49 -26.67
C GLU A 782 2.39 -19.30 -25.60
N VAL A 783 2.93 -18.08 -25.47
CA VAL A 783 3.91 -17.76 -24.42
C VAL A 783 3.27 -17.85 -23.04
N VAL A 784 2.07 -17.31 -22.86
CA VAL A 784 1.30 -17.36 -21.60
C VAL A 784 1.01 -18.81 -21.19
N ASP A 785 0.48 -19.62 -22.11
CA ASP A 785 0.18 -21.03 -21.85
C ASP A 785 1.47 -21.80 -21.52
N ARG A 786 2.59 -21.50 -22.22
CA ARG A 786 3.88 -22.12 -21.94
C ARG A 786 4.41 -21.71 -20.58
N ALA A 787 4.42 -20.42 -20.26
CA ALA A 787 4.89 -19.88 -18.98
C ALA A 787 4.13 -20.51 -17.81
N GLY A 788 2.81 -20.61 -17.90
CA GLY A 788 1.98 -21.26 -16.88
C GLY A 788 2.19 -22.76 -16.70
N SER A 789 2.80 -23.43 -17.68
CA SER A 789 3.09 -24.88 -17.63
C SER A 789 4.56 -25.22 -17.38
N ALA A 790 5.46 -24.26 -17.53
CA ALA A 790 6.90 -24.50 -17.44
C ALA A 790 7.40 -24.64 -16.01
N GLY A 791 6.69 -24.05 -15.04
CA GLY A 791 7.12 -24.02 -13.63
C GLY A 791 8.32 -23.09 -13.38
N VAL A 792 8.63 -22.20 -14.32
CA VAL A 792 9.76 -21.26 -14.22
C VAL A 792 9.20 -19.83 -14.13
N PRO A 793 9.44 -19.10 -13.03
CA PRO A 793 9.17 -17.66 -12.89
C PRO A 793 9.70 -16.84 -14.07
N VAL A 794 8.86 -15.95 -14.61
CA VAL A 794 9.24 -15.02 -15.68
C VAL A 794 9.05 -13.59 -15.20
N THR A 795 10.14 -12.88 -14.98
CA THR A 795 10.14 -11.44 -14.67
C THR A 795 10.32 -10.64 -15.95
N MET A 796 9.28 -9.92 -16.33
CA MET A 796 9.27 -9.03 -17.48
C MET A 796 9.68 -7.63 -17.02
N VAL A 797 10.69 -7.04 -17.65
CA VAL A 797 11.27 -5.76 -17.27
C VAL A 797 11.18 -4.81 -18.45
N SER A 798 10.40 -3.73 -18.30
CA SER A 798 10.20 -2.75 -19.36
C SER A 798 10.85 -1.41 -19.04
N LEU A 799 11.69 -0.91 -19.94
CA LEU A 799 12.26 0.44 -19.85
C LEU A 799 11.26 1.56 -20.22
N SER A 800 10.00 1.19 -20.50
CA SER A 800 8.88 2.09 -20.71
C SER A 800 8.02 2.14 -19.46
N SER A 801 7.71 3.31 -18.91
CA SER A 801 6.93 3.49 -17.67
C SER A 801 5.45 3.08 -17.73
N SER A 802 5.07 2.35 -18.78
CA SER A 802 3.72 1.81 -19.02
C SER A 802 3.80 0.41 -19.64
N GLY A 803 4.98 -0.22 -19.58
CA GLY A 803 5.21 -1.55 -20.13
C GLY A 803 4.49 -2.64 -19.33
N CYS A 804 4.19 -2.37 -18.06
CA CYS A 804 3.47 -3.28 -17.18
C CYS A 804 1.99 -2.90 -16.97
N ASP A 805 1.49 -1.93 -17.74
CA ASP A 805 0.06 -1.60 -17.76
C ASP A 805 -0.78 -2.81 -18.17
N ARG A 806 -1.95 -2.94 -17.52
CA ARG A 806 -2.92 -3.99 -17.86
C ARG A 806 -3.19 -3.95 -19.36
N GLY A 807 -3.01 -5.06 -20.07
CA GLY A 807 -3.25 -5.16 -21.52
C GLY A 807 -2.00 -5.04 -22.38
N ARG A 808 -0.85 -4.71 -21.80
CA ARG A 808 0.47 -5.00 -22.38
C ARG A 808 0.74 -6.50 -22.31
N PRO A 809 1.56 -7.05 -23.22
CA PRO A 809 1.87 -8.47 -23.23
C PRO A 809 2.75 -8.91 -22.05
N ALA A 810 3.56 -8.01 -21.48
CA ALA A 810 4.43 -8.30 -20.34
C ALA A 810 3.66 -8.76 -19.09
N THR A 811 2.58 -8.07 -18.71
CA THR A 811 1.78 -8.41 -17.52
C THR A 811 1.22 -9.85 -17.53
N PRO A 812 0.46 -10.31 -18.55
CA PRO A 812 -0.07 -11.66 -18.55
C PRO A 812 1.02 -12.74 -18.68
N ILE A 813 2.18 -12.44 -19.29
CA ILE A 813 3.31 -13.38 -19.35
C ILE A 813 3.91 -13.56 -17.97
N ALA A 814 4.22 -12.45 -17.28
CA ALA A 814 4.75 -12.49 -15.92
C ALA A 814 3.78 -13.16 -14.94
N GLU A 815 2.48 -12.82 -15.00
CA GLU A 815 1.44 -13.44 -14.17
C GLU A 815 1.32 -14.95 -14.41
N ALA A 816 1.37 -15.39 -15.67
CA ALA A 816 1.26 -16.80 -16.01
C ALA A 816 2.52 -17.57 -15.61
N GLY A 817 3.70 -16.99 -15.82
CA GLY A 817 4.98 -17.53 -15.35
C GLY A 817 5.15 -17.43 -13.84
N ARG A 818 4.30 -16.66 -13.14
CA ARG A 818 4.39 -16.35 -11.70
C ARG A 818 5.63 -15.55 -11.31
N GLY A 819 6.18 -14.78 -12.24
CA GLY A 819 7.16 -13.74 -11.95
C GLY A 819 6.51 -12.36 -11.83
N ARG A 820 7.31 -11.29 -11.95
CA ARG A 820 6.82 -9.91 -11.85
C ARG A 820 6.90 -9.19 -13.18
N CYS A 821 6.01 -8.22 -13.35
CA CYS A 821 6.19 -7.20 -14.36
C CYS A 821 6.72 -5.95 -13.65
N LEU A 822 7.91 -5.50 -14.02
CA LEU A 822 8.55 -4.29 -13.52
C LEU A 822 8.70 -3.30 -14.68
N ASP A 823 8.39 -2.04 -14.47
CA ASP A 823 8.63 -1.02 -15.49
C ASP A 823 9.27 0.26 -14.97
N ALA A 824 9.64 1.20 -15.86
CA ALA A 824 10.31 2.43 -15.48
C ALA A 824 9.46 3.41 -14.63
N GLY A 825 8.17 3.11 -14.41
CA GLY A 825 7.31 3.75 -13.41
C GLY A 825 7.46 3.17 -12.01
N ASP A 826 8.02 1.97 -11.90
CA ASP A 826 8.46 1.32 -10.66
C ASP A 826 9.93 1.66 -10.34
N ASP A 827 10.37 1.37 -9.11
CA ASP A 827 11.80 1.41 -8.79
C ASP A 827 12.52 0.18 -9.35
N LEU A 828 12.74 0.23 -10.67
CA LEU A 828 13.08 -0.90 -11.52
C LEU A 828 14.29 -1.70 -11.05
N VAL A 829 15.38 -1.02 -10.67
CA VAL A 829 16.67 -1.66 -10.38
C VAL A 829 16.65 -2.38 -9.04
N PRO A 830 16.27 -1.75 -7.91
CA PRO A 830 16.15 -2.47 -6.63
C PRO A 830 15.09 -3.57 -6.66
N ALA A 831 13.94 -3.32 -7.29
CA ALA A 831 12.91 -4.34 -7.41
C ALA A 831 13.39 -5.56 -8.23
N LEU A 832 14.19 -5.36 -9.27
CA LEU A 832 14.77 -6.45 -10.05
C LEU A 832 15.91 -7.16 -9.30
N HIS A 833 16.74 -6.41 -8.58
CA HIS A 833 17.77 -6.98 -7.72
C HIS A 833 17.16 -7.92 -6.68
N ASP A 834 16.09 -7.51 -5.99
CA ASP A 834 15.40 -8.34 -5.00
C ASP A 834 14.80 -9.61 -5.62
N GLU A 835 14.29 -9.52 -6.86
CA GLU A 835 13.79 -10.69 -7.58
C GLU A 835 14.89 -11.71 -7.89
N VAL A 836 16.09 -11.22 -8.23
CA VAL A 836 17.26 -12.07 -8.49
C VAL A 836 17.83 -12.62 -7.19
N ALA A 837 17.98 -11.79 -6.16
CA ALA A 837 18.51 -12.18 -4.85
C ALA A 837 17.64 -13.21 -4.14
N ARG A 838 16.32 -13.24 -4.40
CA ARG A 838 15.45 -14.31 -3.89
C ARG A 838 15.75 -15.69 -4.49
N ILE A 839 16.36 -15.71 -5.67
CA ILE A 839 16.68 -16.94 -6.41
C ILE A 839 18.13 -17.33 -6.20
N GLY A 840 19.02 -16.34 -6.17
CA GLY A 840 20.44 -16.54 -5.92
C GLY A 840 20.76 -16.72 -4.44
N SER A 841 21.97 -17.16 -4.18
CA SER A 841 22.54 -17.33 -2.84
C SER A 841 23.21 -16.05 -2.30
N GLY A 842 23.31 -15.00 -3.12
CA GLY A 842 24.02 -13.76 -2.80
C GLY A 842 25.55 -13.92 -2.76
N GLU A 843 26.30 -12.85 -3.01
CA GLU A 843 27.76 -12.86 -2.84
C GLU A 843 28.16 -12.84 -1.34
N GLU A 844 29.24 -13.54 -1.00
CA GLU A 844 29.86 -13.54 0.35
C GLU A 844 30.57 -12.23 0.71
#